data_AF-A0A2V9RBC3-F1
#
_entry.id   AF-A0A2V9RBC3-F1
#
_cell.length_a   1.000
_cell.length_b   1.000
_cell.length_c   1.000
_cell.angle_alpha   90.00
_cell.angle_beta   90.00
_cell.angle_gamma   90.00
#
_symmetry.space_group_name_H-M   'P 1'
#
loop_
_entity.id
_entity.type
_entity.pdbx_description
1 polymer ?
#
loop_
_entity_poly.entity_id
_entity_poly.type
_entity_poly.pdbx_seq_one_letter_code
_entity_poly.pdbx_strand_id
1 'polypeptide(L)'
;MIPRLYTSQCFDFPRLLKQKIPRGGIFICVSFSLIIWFGSCLPLYVICAAPLQKQTTEEPSVAPLKGGPCPCQNPPETSKEANSVPPKADCDCPDIKAPENSKASSEQENKGPANDQKTTETELEKALQEYKTQIARVAATSSGSKGNGLLHQTKDYHGNFFEYLRNDAFDALPHQVRQANGTKSILRRNQFGFNLTGPLRIPWLYRGDGKTFFSVTYEGTREKIARPLLSNIPTALQRSGNFSDLVDNAGEPVTIYDPATTRPNPDFDPSQPVSLSNLEYLRDPFPGNVIPPERIDPVALRAAAYYPLPNTNVGPFLRNNFFVNSAETNTPNGTVWKLDHNIGKRHKFSWNGRFSNGLDGPAPVFDNIANPGTPPRRVRSRSTSFGETFNVSPTVVNQFNAYASYSALVNEAVDPSANYAQDLGLNGVRPGAFPRFDLTSYVDIGAQPGSLVRYQIANYVLSDGLSIRYKKHNLKMDFYGYWGQVNTFRPRNPSGRFSFSGLLTSLPGINNTGNSFAQFLLGLASRAEQSIVLDPSYFRSEQYQLTISDEYQLTPNFTWNFSLGLQVDTPRSEKFNRQSSLNLKLINPANQRPGALIFAGRDGRPRTFAPTQANWEPATSWALNPWGSRKTVIRGSYALSFASFPLYPTDFGTLGFNASPLLVSSNDQLLPAATLGLGFPQDFTPPPDLRPTAANDIKAEYFEPLGILPYEQSWRLEVERDLPADFVVRLAYQGERGVHQYIGDGIELNPLSPEVLSFRDQLNDLDFNLSLRPYPQFRGISPGYGYPVGSSFLHRGNLRVEKRFSHGLNFSLSYFFSKSIDNLLGGASPQNSNDLKAEKSLNPYDIRHQVSINYLYEFPLGEGRAFLNQGGWLQGLVAGWSLSGVAVFRSGTPVILTPLFNNTGHVAEALRVNVVPGVDPHVPHASAFQWFNPAAFDQPPDFTLGNGPRTEPTLRNPGAQNFDMSLTKRIPVPEDWTLELIMEAFNSFNHANLNNPDGLIGSKTNPNLNAGRIIGSSGGRVVQLGLRFSF
;
A
#
# COMPACT_ATOMS: atom_id res chain seq x y z
N MET A 1 -10.48 -54.78 5.41
CA MET A 1 -11.66 -55.48 4.82
C MET A 1 -12.15 -54.68 3.61
N ILE A 2 -12.89 -55.31 2.70
CA ILE A 2 -13.11 -54.92 1.29
C ILE A 2 -14.53 -55.43 0.89
N PRO A 3 -15.36 -54.77 0.04
CA PRO A 3 -15.63 -53.34 -0.19
C PRO A 3 -17.15 -53.10 -0.52
N ARG A 4 -17.46 -52.32 -1.59
CA ARG A 4 -18.74 -52.11 -2.34
C ARG A 4 -19.61 -50.94 -1.85
N LEU A 5 -20.35 -50.23 -2.72
CA LEU A 5 -20.78 -50.55 -4.11
C LEU A 5 -20.59 -49.39 -5.12
N TYR A 6 -20.73 -49.71 -6.41
CA TYR A 6 -20.76 -48.78 -7.56
C TYR A 6 -22.16 -48.20 -7.80
N THR A 7 -22.24 -47.03 -8.44
CA THR A 7 -23.16 -46.83 -9.59
C THR A 7 -22.65 -45.72 -10.51
N SER A 8 -22.90 -45.88 -11.82
CA SER A 8 -22.62 -44.92 -12.89
C SER A 8 -23.79 -44.89 -13.86
N GLN A 9 -24.09 -43.75 -14.48
CA GLN A 9 -25.00 -43.66 -15.62
C GLN A 9 -24.38 -42.86 -16.76
N CYS A 10 -24.74 -43.22 -17.98
CA CYS A 10 -24.22 -42.68 -19.24
C CYS A 10 -25.37 -42.18 -20.12
N PHE A 11 -25.11 -41.17 -20.96
CA PHE A 11 -25.87 -40.84 -22.18
C PHE A 11 -24.98 -39.96 -23.09
N ASP A 12 -25.21 -39.86 -24.40
CA ASP A 12 -24.90 -40.91 -25.40
C ASP A 12 -24.46 -40.24 -26.73
N PHE A 13 -24.00 -41.05 -27.68
CA PHE A 13 -23.40 -40.79 -29.02
C PHE A 13 -24.36 -40.20 -30.11
N PRO A 14 -23.99 -40.00 -31.41
CA PRO A 14 -22.77 -39.43 -32.05
C PRO A 14 -23.05 -38.70 -33.42
N ARG A 15 -22.05 -38.71 -34.36
CA ARG A 15 -22.04 -38.44 -35.84
C ARG A 15 -21.58 -37.02 -36.26
N LEU A 16 -20.86 -36.79 -37.36
CA LEU A 16 -20.09 -37.57 -38.39
C LEU A 16 -18.93 -36.63 -38.86
N LEU A 17 -17.88 -36.96 -39.63
CA LEU A 17 -17.71 -37.81 -40.83
C LEU A 17 -16.20 -38.12 -41.06
N LYS A 18 -15.85 -39.02 -42.00
CA LYS A 18 -14.47 -39.41 -42.37
C LYS A 18 -13.94 -38.60 -43.57
N GLN A 19 -12.61 -38.35 -43.68
CA GLN A 19 -11.86 -38.57 -44.95
C GLN A 19 -10.30 -38.57 -44.81
N LYS A 20 -9.59 -38.62 -45.95
CA LYS A 20 -8.26 -39.24 -46.17
C LYS A 20 -7.02 -38.35 -45.86
N ILE A 21 -5.88 -39.03 -45.76
CA ILE A 21 -4.49 -38.53 -45.60
C ILE A 21 -3.92 -38.05 -46.96
N PRO A 22 -2.96 -37.09 -46.96
CA PRO A 22 -1.66 -37.34 -47.61
C PRO A 22 -0.45 -37.06 -46.70
N ARG A 23 0.72 -37.59 -47.08
CA ARG A 23 2.00 -37.47 -46.34
C ARG A 23 2.77 -36.22 -46.80
N GLY A 24 3.57 -35.62 -45.90
CA GLY A 24 4.67 -34.71 -46.27
C GLY A 24 4.72 -33.43 -45.46
N GLY A 25 5.45 -33.44 -44.33
CA GLY A 25 5.70 -32.24 -43.53
C GLY A 25 6.62 -32.55 -42.35
N ILE A 26 7.82 -31.95 -42.34
CA ILE A 26 8.80 -32.12 -41.25
C ILE A 26 8.55 -31.03 -40.21
N PHE A 27 8.17 -31.42 -39.00
CA PHE A 27 8.08 -30.52 -37.84
C PHE A 27 9.36 -30.64 -37.01
N ILE A 28 10.09 -29.53 -36.85
CA ILE A 28 11.25 -29.46 -35.96
C ILE A 28 10.75 -29.19 -34.54
N CYS A 29 10.69 -30.24 -33.71
CA CYS A 29 10.37 -30.12 -32.29
C CYS A 29 11.66 -29.97 -31.48
N VAL A 30 11.94 -28.77 -30.98
CA VAL A 30 12.99 -28.56 -29.96
C VAL A 30 12.44 -28.96 -28.59
N SER A 31 12.99 -30.01 -28.00
CA SER A 31 12.59 -30.51 -26.68
C SER A 31 13.63 -30.17 -25.60
N PHE A 32 13.19 -29.44 -24.58
CA PHE A 32 13.95 -29.26 -23.32
C PHE A 32 13.37 -30.20 -22.26
N SER A 33 14.04 -31.33 -22.03
CA SER A 33 13.65 -32.33 -21.03
C SER A 33 14.12 -31.92 -19.62
N LEU A 34 13.25 -31.27 -18.85
CA LEU A 34 13.46 -31.08 -17.41
C LEU A 34 12.65 -32.14 -16.63
N ILE A 35 13.33 -33.19 -16.15
CA ILE A 35 12.71 -34.26 -15.38
C ILE A 35 12.47 -33.76 -13.94
N ILE A 36 11.21 -33.51 -13.59
CA ILE A 36 10.79 -33.31 -12.19
C ILE A 36 10.01 -34.53 -11.73
N TRP A 37 10.56 -35.22 -10.73
CA TRP A 37 9.93 -36.36 -10.08
C TRP A 37 8.97 -35.87 -8.98
N PHE A 38 7.67 -35.98 -9.19
CA PHE A 38 6.66 -36.41 -8.20
C PHE A 38 5.29 -36.53 -8.89
N GLY A 39 4.57 -37.63 -8.66
CA GLY A 39 3.39 -38.00 -9.46
C GLY A 39 2.11 -37.25 -9.10
N SER A 40 1.54 -36.52 -10.06
CA SER A 40 0.14 -36.07 -10.09
C SER A 40 -0.25 -35.72 -11.52
N CYS A 41 -1.35 -36.27 -12.04
CA CYS A 41 -1.79 -36.00 -13.41
C CYS A 41 -2.49 -34.64 -13.53
N LEU A 42 -2.00 -33.80 -14.44
CA LEU A 42 -2.67 -32.60 -14.94
C LEU A 42 -2.68 -32.66 -16.48
N PRO A 43 -3.78 -32.30 -17.16
CA PRO A 43 -3.84 -32.35 -18.61
C PRO A 43 -3.01 -31.21 -19.24
N LEU A 44 -2.13 -31.56 -20.17
CA LEU A 44 -1.43 -30.57 -21.01
C LEU A 44 -2.36 -30.09 -22.12
N TYR A 45 -2.62 -28.78 -22.20
CA TYR A 45 -3.17 -28.16 -23.40
C TYR A 45 -2.02 -27.78 -24.34
N VAL A 46 -1.95 -28.46 -25.49
CA VAL A 46 -0.99 -28.15 -26.56
C VAL A 46 -1.59 -27.05 -27.44
N ILE A 47 -0.97 -25.88 -27.46
CA ILE A 47 -1.33 -24.78 -28.37
C ILE A 47 -0.40 -24.82 -29.58
N CYS A 48 -0.86 -25.44 -30.67
CA CYS A 48 -0.17 -25.36 -31.97
C CYS A 48 -0.55 -24.07 -32.69
N ALA A 49 0.41 -23.18 -32.92
CA ALA A 49 0.22 -22.01 -33.78
C ALA A 49 0.43 -22.40 -35.26
N ALA A 50 -0.58 -22.16 -36.10
CA ALA A 50 -0.47 -22.32 -37.55
C ALA A 50 0.00 -20.99 -38.20
N PRO A 51 0.88 -21.02 -39.22
CA PRO A 51 1.24 -19.82 -39.97
C PRO A 51 0.10 -19.38 -40.88
N LEU A 52 -0.19 -18.07 -40.90
CA LEU A 52 -1.20 -17.47 -41.78
C LEU A 52 -0.74 -17.48 -43.24
N GLN A 53 -1.47 -18.19 -44.11
CA GLN A 53 -1.35 -18.01 -45.56
C GLN A 53 -2.05 -16.71 -45.99
N LYS A 54 -1.37 -15.91 -46.83
CA LYS A 54 -2.04 -14.88 -47.62
C LYS A 54 -2.81 -15.56 -48.77
N GLN A 55 -4.06 -15.17 -48.98
CA GLN A 55 -4.68 -15.27 -50.30
C GLN A 55 -4.30 -14.05 -51.12
N THR A 56 -4.03 -14.26 -52.41
CA THR A 56 -3.82 -13.23 -53.43
C THR A 56 -4.87 -13.40 -54.51
N THR A 57 -5.57 -12.33 -54.88
CA THR A 57 -6.41 -12.27 -56.08
C THR A 57 -5.58 -11.92 -57.32
N GLU A 58 -6.16 -12.11 -58.49
CA GLU A 58 -5.47 -12.45 -59.75
C GLU A 58 -4.78 -11.30 -60.52
N GLU A 59 -3.98 -11.69 -61.52
CA GLU A 59 -3.30 -10.82 -62.50
C GLU A 59 -4.27 -10.32 -63.62
N PRO A 60 -3.80 -9.48 -64.56
CA PRO A 60 -3.25 -10.00 -65.84
C PRO A 60 -1.78 -9.58 -66.07
N SER A 61 -0.85 -10.47 -66.48
CA SER A 61 -0.60 -11.01 -67.85
C SER A 61 -0.21 -9.93 -68.90
N VAL A 62 0.76 -10.07 -69.82
CA VAL A 62 1.50 -11.19 -70.47
C VAL A 62 2.95 -10.68 -70.76
N ALA A 63 4.08 -11.34 -70.42
CA ALA A 63 4.80 -12.47 -71.08
C ALA A 63 5.29 -12.23 -72.55
N PRO A 64 6.29 -12.97 -73.11
CA PRO A 64 7.48 -13.63 -72.52
C PRO A 64 8.78 -13.60 -73.42
N LEU A 65 9.79 -14.43 -73.07
CA LEU A 65 10.85 -15.07 -73.90
C LEU A 65 12.27 -14.45 -74.13
N LYS A 66 13.24 -15.02 -73.41
CA LYS A 66 14.52 -15.66 -73.85
C LYS A 66 15.35 -15.08 -75.04
N GLY A 67 16.63 -14.77 -74.77
CA GLY A 67 17.73 -14.79 -75.76
C GLY A 67 19.09 -14.29 -75.22
N GLY A 68 20.19 -14.97 -75.56
CA GLY A 68 21.58 -14.48 -75.46
C GLY A 68 22.27 -14.55 -76.85
N PRO A 69 23.62 -14.42 -77.00
CA PRO A 69 24.70 -14.40 -76.00
C PRO A 69 25.72 -13.24 -76.20
N CYS A 70 26.93 -13.34 -75.63
CA CYS A 70 28.06 -12.37 -75.75
C CYS A 70 28.80 -12.44 -77.12
N PRO A 71 29.63 -11.43 -77.46
CA PRO A 71 31.10 -11.55 -77.27
C PRO A 71 31.83 -10.25 -76.82
N CYS A 72 33.16 -10.26 -76.79
CA CYS A 72 34.05 -9.24 -76.15
C CYS A 72 34.86 -8.38 -77.15
N GLN A 73 35.37 -7.21 -76.71
CA GLN A 73 36.71 -6.66 -77.09
C GLN A 73 37.15 -5.44 -76.21
N ASN A 74 38.39 -4.95 -76.40
CA ASN A 74 39.30 -4.23 -75.45
C ASN A 74 40.14 -3.12 -76.14
N PRO A 75 41.08 -2.36 -75.50
CA PRO A 75 41.33 -2.05 -74.07
C PRO A 75 41.18 -0.52 -73.80
N PRO A 76 42.18 0.43 -73.65
CA PRO A 76 43.67 0.43 -73.48
C PRO A 76 44.22 1.18 -72.21
N GLU A 77 45.57 1.21 -72.05
CA GLU A 77 46.46 2.23 -71.40
C GLU A 77 46.23 2.76 -69.95
N THR A 78 47.23 2.98 -69.05
CA THR A 78 48.72 2.84 -68.98
C THR A 78 49.14 2.41 -67.53
N SER A 79 50.10 1.48 -67.29
CA SER A 79 51.58 1.66 -67.00
C SER A 79 51.91 2.42 -65.67
N LYS A 80 52.88 2.14 -64.76
CA LYS A 80 54.15 1.33 -64.61
C LYS A 80 54.55 1.28 -63.06
N GLU A 81 55.62 0.68 -62.47
CA GLU A 81 56.59 -0.44 -62.70
C GLU A 81 57.67 -0.55 -61.54
N ALA A 82 58.33 -1.72 -61.33
CA ALA A 82 59.65 -2.03 -60.68
C ALA A 82 59.96 -2.09 -59.12
N ASN A 83 60.30 -3.32 -58.66
CA ASN A 83 61.47 -3.82 -57.84
C ASN A 83 61.91 -3.32 -56.43
N SER A 84 62.05 -4.25 -55.45
CA SER A 84 63.34 -4.70 -54.80
C SER A 84 63.17 -5.62 -53.55
N VAL A 85 64.17 -6.48 -53.26
CA VAL A 85 64.25 -7.65 -52.31
C VAL A 85 65.77 -7.99 -52.12
N PRO A 86 66.35 -8.71 -51.09
CA PRO A 86 65.87 -9.53 -49.93
C PRO A 86 66.42 -8.95 -48.56
N PRO A 87 67.07 -9.60 -47.54
CA PRO A 87 67.22 -11.02 -47.08
C PRO A 87 67.25 -11.38 -45.54
N LYS A 88 67.05 -12.68 -45.22
CA LYS A 88 67.54 -13.51 -44.06
C LYS A 88 67.13 -13.22 -42.59
N ALA A 89 67.19 -14.18 -41.63
CA ALA A 89 67.03 -15.67 -41.65
C ALA A 89 67.06 -16.29 -40.22
N ASP A 90 66.80 -17.61 -40.16
CA ASP A 90 67.27 -18.64 -39.22
C ASP A 90 66.24 -19.31 -38.27
N CYS A 91 66.49 -20.60 -37.98
CA CYS A 91 65.63 -21.57 -37.30
C CYS A 91 66.41 -22.28 -36.18
N ASP A 92 65.73 -22.90 -35.21
CA ASP A 92 66.03 -24.29 -34.78
C ASP A 92 65.08 -24.83 -33.69
N CYS A 93 65.02 -26.17 -33.59
CA CYS A 93 64.45 -26.96 -32.48
C CYS A 93 65.51 -28.00 -32.04
N PRO A 94 65.55 -28.43 -30.76
CA PRO A 94 65.22 -29.85 -30.52
C PRO A 94 64.63 -30.22 -29.14
N ASP A 95 63.56 -31.01 -29.18
CA ASP A 95 63.37 -32.34 -28.57
C ASP A 95 63.98 -32.82 -27.22
N ILE A 96 63.09 -33.45 -26.43
CA ILE A 96 63.23 -34.72 -25.66
C ILE A 96 64.23 -34.81 -24.48
N LYS A 97 63.71 -34.82 -23.23
CA LYS A 97 63.77 -36.00 -22.29
C LYS A 97 63.07 -35.78 -20.94
N ALA A 98 62.50 -36.87 -20.41
CA ALA A 98 62.21 -37.06 -18.98
C ALA A 98 63.36 -37.85 -18.31
N PRO A 99 63.41 -37.92 -16.96
CA PRO A 99 63.08 -39.21 -16.34
C PRO A 99 62.28 -39.10 -15.02
N GLU A 100 62.19 -40.21 -14.29
CA GLU A 100 61.21 -40.46 -13.23
C GLU A 100 61.76 -40.40 -11.78
N ASN A 101 60.84 -40.52 -10.81
CA ASN A 101 60.94 -41.26 -9.53
C ASN A 101 62.23 -41.19 -8.66
N SER A 102 62.07 -40.80 -7.39
CA SER A 102 62.03 -41.76 -6.25
C SER A 102 61.92 -41.06 -4.87
N LYS A 103 62.05 -41.80 -3.76
CA LYS A 103 61.72 -41.39 -2.37
C LYS A 103 62.91 -41.50 -1.42
N ALA A 104 63.11 -40.52 -0.53
CA ALA A 104 63.57 -40.59 0.87
C ALA A 104 63.70 -39.14 1.42
N SER A 105 63.31 -38.69 2.62
CA SER A 105 63.04 -39.24 3.98
C SER A 105 64.25 -39.27 4.93
N SER A 106 64.04 -38.80 6.19
CA SER A 106 65.01 -38.39 7.25
C SER A 106 65.76 -37.07 6.94
N GLU A 107 66.04 -36.15 7.86
CA GLU A 107 65.70 -35.91 9.30
C GLU A 107 65.36 -34.40 9.47
N GLN A 108 64.45 -33.93 10.33
CA GLN A 108 64.60 -33.66 11.78
C GLN A 108 65.88 -32.84 12.16
N GLU A 109 65.84 -31.78 12.98
CA GLU A 109 64.72 -31.12 13.68
C GLU A 109 65.07 -29.68 14.10
N ASN A 110 64.13 -28.72 14.02
CA ASN A 110 63.82 -27.81 15.14
C ASN A 110 62.50 -27.04 14.96
N LYS A 111 61.96 -26.47 16.05
CA LYS A 111 60.56 -25.99 16.14
C LYS A 111 60.43 -24.51 16.53
N GLY A 112 59.49 -23.83 15.89
CA GLY A 112 58.90 -22.54 16.30
C GLY A 112 57.46 -22.48 15.79
N PRO A 113 56.45 -22.07 16.60
CA PRO A 113 55.06 -22.42 16.33
C PRO A 113 54.36 -21.53 15.30
N ALA A 114 53.76 -22.15 14.28
CA ALA A 114 52.66 -21.56 13.53
C ALA A 114 51.36 -21.77 14.32
N ASN A 115 50.66 -20.68 14.67
CA ASN A 115 49.49 -20.75 15.55
C ASN A 115 48.20 -20.95 14.72
N ASP A 116 47.86 -22.21 14.44
CA ASP A 116 46.71 -22.59 13.61
C ASP A 116 45.38 -22.45 14.39
N GLN A 117 45.04 -21.22 14.76
CA GLN A 117 43.76 -20.89 15.38
C GLN A 117 42.64 -20.98 14.34
N LYS A 118 42.10 -22.19 14.22
CA LYS A 118 40.76 -22.47 13.71
C LYS A 118 39.74 -21.67 14.55
N THR A 119 39.41 -20.46 14.11
CA THR A 119 38.43 -19.59 14.77
C THR A 119 37.05 -20.20 14.66
N THR A 120 36.65 -21.00 15.66
CA THR A 120 35.26 -21.23 15.99
C THR A 120 34.61 -19.87 16.24
N GLU A 121 33.63 -19.49 15.41
CA GLU A 121 32.75 -18.36 15.71
C GLU A 121 32.21 -18.57 17.13
N THR A 122 32.47 -17.61 18.02
CA THR A 122 32.03 -17.72 19.41
C THR A 122 30.51 -17.77 19.48
N GLU A 123 29.95 -18.37 20.52
CA GLU A 123 28.50 -18.35 20.75
C GLU A 123 27.93 -16.92 20.78
N LEU A 124 28.75 -15.95 21.21
CA LEU A 124 28.44 -14.53 21.11
C LEU A 124 28.36 -14.05 19.65
N GLU A 125 29.31 -14.39 18.78
CA GLU A 125 29.28 -14.02 17.36
C GLU A 125 28.11 -14.67 16.63
N LYS A 126 27.81 -15.96 16.89
CA LYS A 126 26.60 -16.63 16.40
C LYS A 126 25.33 -15.91 16.85
N ALA A 127 25.22 -15.58 18.14
CA ALA A 127 24.08 -14.83 18.69
C ALA A 127 23.98 -13.41 18.10
N LEU A 128 25.10 -12.75 17.78
CA LEU A 128 25.14 -11.43 17.16
C LEU A 128 24.77 -11.50 15.66
N GLN A 129 25.13 -12.59 14.98
CA GLN A 129 24.75 -12.92 13.59
C GLN A 129 23.25 -13.26 13.49
N GLU A 130 22.73 -14.00 14.47
CA GLU A 130 21.31 -14.30 14.59
C GLU A 130 20.49 -13.07 14.99
N TYR A 131 20.96 -12.25 15.94
CA TYR A 131 20.33 -10.99 16.31
C TYR A 131 20.27 -10.00 15.13
N LYS A 132 21.35 -9.89 14.33
CA LYS A 132 21.31 -9.18 13.03
C LYS A 132 20.25 -9.76 12.09
N THR A 133 20.06 -11.08 12.08
CA THR A 133 19.08 -11.77 11.24
C THR A 133 17.64 -11.58 11.75
N GLN A 134 17.42 -11.51 13.06
CA GLN A 134 16.14 -11.16 13.66
C GLN A 134 15.80 -9.69 13.41
N ILE A 135 16.76 -8.76 13.58
CA ILE A 135 16.61 -7.35 13.16
C ILE A 135 16.29 -7.26 11.66
N ALA A 136 16.95 -8.06 10.80
CA ALA A 136 16.64 -8.10 9.38
C ALA A 136 15.22 -8.63 9.09
N ARG A 137 14.69 -9.58 9.88
CA ARG A 137 13.29 -10.02 9.79
C ARG A 137 12.31 -8.93 10.25
N VAL A 138 12.63 -8.18 11.31
CA VAL A 138 11.84 -7.05 11.82
C VAL A 138 11.91 -5.83 10.88
N ALA A 139 13.00 -5.66 10.13
CA ALA A 139 13.10 -4.66 9.07
C ALA A 139 12.33 -5.10 7.80
N ALA A 140 12.31 -6.40 7.47
CA ALA A 140 11.66 -6.95 6.29
C ALA A 140 10.12 -6.89 6.30
N THR A 141 9.50 -6.45 7.39
CA THR A 141 8.08 -6.05 7.43
C THR A 141 7.82 -4.63 6.92
N SER A 142 8.85 -3.86 6.56
CA SER A 142 8.72 -2.51 5.98
C SER A 142 9.68 -2.32 4.80
N SER A 143 9.16 -1.88 3.65
CA SER A 143 9.86 -1.75 2.35
C SER A 143 10.34 -3.08 1.73
N GLY A 144 10.58 -3.08 0.41
CA GLY A 144 10.93 -4.28 -0.34
C GLY A 144 12.40 -4.37 -0.75
N SER A 145 12.84 -5.60 -1.03
CA SER A 145 14.16 -5.97 -1.58
C SER A 145 15.34 -6.06 -0.59
N LYS A 146 16.39 -6.77 -1.05
CA LYS A 146 17.74 -6.92 -0.45
C LYS A 146 17.85 -7.57 0.94
N GLY A 147 16.88 -8.40 1.33
CA GLY A 147 17.00 -9.37 2.45
C GLY A 147 17.80 -10.64 2.10
N ASN A 148 19.04 -10.51 1.61
CA ASN A 148 19.85 -11.65 1.16
C ASN A 148 20.47 -12.43 2.35
N GLY A 149 19.67 -13.30 2.96
CA GLY A 149 20.14 -14.24 3.97
C GLY A 149 21.30 -15.11 3.45
N LEU A 150 22.44 -15.05 4.13
CA LEU A 150 23.57 -15.93 3.90
C LEU A 150 23.18 -17.34 4.35
N LEU A 151 23.19 -18.30 3.42
CA LEU A 151 23.15 -19.71 3.81
C LEU A 151 24.44 -20.02 4.55
N HIS A 152 24.34 -20.63 5.74
CA HIS A 152 25.49 -21.28 6.36
C HIS A 152 25.94 -22.42 5.44
N GLN A 153 27.15 -22.29 4.87
CA GLN A 153 27.73 -23.28 3.95
C GLN A 153 28.47 -24.39 4.72
N THR A 154 27.83 -24.92 5.77
CA THR A 154 28.31 -26.05 6.59
C THR A 154 28.04 -27.39 5.88
N LYS A 155 28.66 -28.48 6.35
CA LYS A 155 28.52 -29.83 5.75
C LYS A 155 27.34 -30.63 6.30
N ASP A 156 26.60 -30.00 7.19
CA ASP A 156 25.72 -30.61 8.18
C ASP A 156 24.34 -29.95 8.07
N TYR A 157 23.33 -30.53 8.72
CA TYR A 157 21.97 -29.98 8.71
C TYR A 157 21.75 -29.16 9.96
N HIS A 158 21.33 -27.91 9.76
CA HIS A 158 20.89 -27.03 10.84
C HIS A 158 19.43 -26.66 10.63
N GLY A 159 18.73 -26.32 11.70
CA GLY A 159 17.34 -25.92 11.64
C GLY A 159 16.83 -25.39 12.95
N ASN A 160 15.55 -25.04 12.94
CA ASN A 160 14.80 -24.83 14.17
C ASN A 160 13.33 -25.15 13.97
N PHE A 161 12.67 -25.51 15.07
CA PHE A 161 11.22 -25.54 15.21
C PHE A 161 10.81 -24.45 16.20
N PHE A 162 9.68 -23.80 15.96
CA PHE A 162 9.17 -22.76 16.85
C PHE A 162 7.63 -22.75 16.93
N GLU A 163 7.12 -22.30 18.08
CA GLU A 163 5.73 -21.93 18.32
C GLU A 163 5.71 -20.66 19.20
N TYR A 164 4.82 -19.73 18.89
CA TYR A 164 4.61 -18.50 19.64
C TYR A 164 3.13 -18.33 19.94
N LEU A 165 2.79 -18.45 21.23
CA LEU A 165 1.44 -18.34 21.76
C LEU A 165 1.20 -16.94 22.36
N ARG A 166 0.18 -16.23 21.88
CA ARG A 166 -0.48 -15.12 22.60
C ARG A 166 -1.86 -15.57 23.05
N ASN A 167 -2.24 -15.21 24.28
CA ASN A 167 -3.50 -15.62 24.86
C ASN A 167 -4.05 -14.58 25.84
N ASP A 168 -5.33 -14.24 25.68
CA ASP A 168 -6.09 -13.33 26.55
C ASP A 168 -5.99 -13.64 28.05
N ALA A 169 -5.63 -14.85 28.46
CA ALA A 169 -5.31 -15.18 29.86
C ALA A 169 -4.18 -14.31 30.44
N PHE A 170 -3.09 -14.09 29.70
CA PHE A 170 -1.88 -13.41 30.18
C PHE A 170 -1.92 -11.88 30.03
N ASP A 171 -2.75 -11.39 29.10
CA ASP A 171 -2.84 -9.97 28.76
C ASP A 171 -3.44 -9.12 29.89
N ALA A 172 -3.18 -7.82 29.89
CA ALA A 172 -3.82 -6.89 30.80
C ALA A 172 -5.14 -6.35 30.22
N LEU A 173 -6.11 -6.02 31.08
CA LEU A 173 -7.35 -5.39 30.64
C LEU A 173 -7.05 -3.99 30.02
N PRO A 174 -7.35 -3.76 28.73
CA PRO A 174 -7.09 -2.49 28.06
C PRO A 174 -7.76 -1.31 28.77
N HIS A 175 -7.13 -0.13 28.73
CA HIS A 175 -7.59 1.03 29.51
C HIS A 175 -9.01 1.47 29.12
N GLN A 176 -9.29 1.60 27.82
CA GLN A 176 -10.64 1.87 27.29
C GLN A 176 -11.71 0.86 27.76
N VAL A 177 -11.36 -0.42 27.88
CA VAL A 177 -12.30 -1.47 28.33
C VAL A 177 -12.53 -1.36 29.83
N ARG A 178 -11.48 -1.06 30.61
CA ARG A 178 -11.58 -0.80 32.05
C ARG A 178 -12.44 0.43 32.36
N GLN A 179 -12.30 1.51 31.57
CA GLN A 179 -13.14 2.71 31.70
C GLN A 179 -14.64 2.43 31.46
N ALA A 180 -14.95 1.40 30.68
CA ALA A 180 -16.32 0.95 30.39
C ALA A 180 -16.78 -0.24 31.27
N ASN A 181 -16.05 -0.59 32.35
CA ASN A 181 -16.30 -1.76 33.20
C ASN A 181 -16.36 -3.11 32.45
N GLY A 182 -15.77 -3.20 31.26
CA GLY A 182 -15.82 -4.40 30.40
C GLY A 182 -14.81 -5.49 30.80
N THR A 183 -15.02 -6.69 30.26
CA THR A 183 -14.11 -7.84 30.36
C THR A 183 -13.09 -7.87 29.22
N LYS A 184 -12.00 -8.64 29.35
CA LYS A 184 -10.94 -8.72 28.32
C LYS A 184 -11.52 -9.15 26.96
N SER A 185 -11.13 -8.44 25.89
CA SER A 185 -11.32 -8.91 24.51
C SER A 185 -10.47 -10.15 24.24
N ILE A 186 -10.97 -11.06 23.38
CA ILE A 186 -10.25 -12.25 22.95
C ILE A 186 -9.04 -11.84 22.11
N LEU A 187 -7.86 -12.34 22.46
CA LEU A 187 -6.63 -12.25 21.67
C LEU A 187 -5.96 -13.62 21.72
N ARG A 188 -6.07 -14.38 20.63
CA ARG A 188 -5.49 -15.73 20.52
C ARG A 188 -4.70 -15.82 19.23
N ARG A 189 -3.39 -16.07 19.35
CA ARG A 189 -2.48 -16.21 18.21
C ARG A 189 -1.54 -17.36 18.48
N ASN A 190 -1.51 -18.33 17.57
CA ASN A 190 -0.46 -19.33 17.47
C ASN A 190 0.31 -19.02 16.19
N GLN A 191 1.64 -18.91 16.27
CA GLN A 191 2.52 -18.69 15.13
C GLN A 191 3.64 -19.74 15.19
N PHE A 192 3.48 -20.78 14.39
CA PHE A 192 4.34 -21.95 14.39
C PHE A 192 5.07 -22.10 13.07
N GLY A 193 6.20 -22.79 13.10
CA GLY A 193 6.98 -23.01 11.90
C GLY A 193 8.26 -23.80 12.11
N PHE A 194 9.01 -23.92 11.03
CA PHE A 194 10.35 -24.49 11.06
C PHE A 194 11.24 -23.82 10.02
N ASN A 195 12.55 -23.85 10.28
CA ASN A 195 13.60 -23.67 9.28
C ASN A 195 14.44 -24.95 9.21
N LEU A 196 14.88 -25.32 8.01
CA LEU A 196 15.87 -26.36 7.76
C LEU A 196 16.83 -25.86 6.68
N THR A 197 18.14 -26.01 6.90
CA THR A 197 19.21 -25.60 5.98
C THR A 197 20.35 -26.60 5.99
N GLY A 198 21.09 -26.70 4.88
CA GLY A 198 22.25 -27.60 4.78
C GLY A 198 22.55 -28.04 3.33
N PRO A 199 23.45 -29.00 3.13
CA PRO A 199 23.83 -29.46 1.80
C PRO A 199 22.72 -30.30 1.13
N LEU A 200 22.52 -30.12 -0.18
CA LEU A 200 21.53 -30.90 -0.94
C LEU A 200 22.07 -32.31 -1.26
N ARG A 201 21.70 -33.28 -0.41
CA ARG A 201 21.96 -34.71 -0.61
C ARG A 201 20.67 -35.41 -1.02
N ILE A 202 20.52 -35.71 -2.31
CA ILE A 202 19.47 -36.60 -2.83
C ILE A 202 20.08 -38.00 -2.97
N PRO A 203 19.62 -39.01 -2.20
CA PRO A 203 20.15 -40.37 -2.29
C PRO A 203 20.17 -40.90 -3.72
N TRP A 204 21.26 -41.59 -4.08
CA TRP A 204 21.51 -42.20 -5.39
C TRP A 204 21.63 -41.24 -6.60
N LEU A 205 21.04 -40.04 -6.53
CA LEU A 205 20.97 -39.08 -7.64
C LEU A 205 22.02 -37.95 -7.54
N TYR A 206 22.22 -37.36 -6.37
CA TYR A 206 23.04 -36.16 -6.23
C TYR A 206 23.58 -35.94 -4.80
N ARG A 207 24.91 -35.94 -4.61
CA ARG A 207 25.51 -35.78 -3.27
C ARG A 207 25.74 -34.33 -2.82
N GLY A 208 25.91 -33.39 -3.75
CA GLY A 208 25.96 -31.94 -3.46
C GLY A 208 27.08 -31.40 -2.55
N ASP A 209 27.89 -32.26 -1.93
CA ASP A 209 28.81 -31.94 -0.83
C ASP A 209 29.69 -30.70 -1.11
N GLY A 210 29.50 -29.65 -0.30
CA GLY A 210 30.26 -28.40 -0.38
C GLY A 210 29.96 -27.50 -1.60
N LYS A 211 29.06 -27.91 -2.51
CA LYS A 211 28.72 -27.16 -3.73
C LYS A 211 27.28 -26.65 -3.76
N THR A 212 26.35 -27.33 -3.12
CA THR A 212 24.92 -27.03 -3.23
C THR A 212 24.28 -27.04 -1.86
N PHE A 213 23.69 -25.91 -1.48
CA PHE A 213 23.10 -25.69 -0.16
C PHE A 213 21.66 -25.23 -0.35
N PHE A 214 20.73 -25.79 0.41
CA PHE A 214 19.35 -25.35 0.43
C PHE A 214 18.98 -24.76 1.79
N SER A 215 17.92 -23.94 1.80
CA SER A 215 17.14 -23.68 3.01
C SER A 215 15.66 -23.70 2.65
N VAL A 216 14.84 -24.22 3.57
CA VAL A 216 13.37 -24.17 3.52
C VAL A 216 12.89 -23.64 4.87
N THR A 217 11.98 -22.67 4.83
CA THR A 217 11.27 -22.12 5.99
C THR A 217 9.78 -22.25 5.74
N TYR A 218 9.04 -22.77 6.72
CA TYR A 218 7.58 -22.70 6.74
C TYR A 218 7.12 -21.95 7.99
N GLU A 219 6.09 -21.13 7.83
CA GLU A 219 5.40 -20.43 8.91
C GLU A 219 3.88 -20.50 8.68
N GLY A 220 3.14 -20.83 9.72
CA GLY A 220 1.68 -20.72 9.77
C GLY A 220 1.25 -19.91 10.99
N THR A 221 0.39 -18.93 10.77
CA THR A 221 -0.27 -18.19 11.87
C THR A 221 -1.75 -18.57 11.90
N ARG A 222 -2.29 -18.74 13.11
CA ARG A 222 -3.72 -18.86 13.39
C ARG A 222 -4.05 -17.81 14.44
N GLU A 223 -4.76 -16.78 14.02
CA GLU A 223 -4.99 -15.58 14.83
C GLU A 223 -6.48 -15.25 14.86
N LYS A 224 -6.99 -14.95 16.05
CA LYS A 224 -8.34 -14.47 16.31
C LYS A 224 -8.29 -13.32 17.32
N ILE A 225 -8.65 -12.12 16.88
CA ILE A 225 -8.57 -10.88 17.68
C ILE A 225 -9.94 -10.21 17.68
N ALA A 226 -10.53 -10.02 18.86
CA ALA A 226 -11.78 -9.28 19.00
C ALA A 226 -11.55 -7.77 18.86
N ARG A 227 -12.26 -7.13 17.93
CA ARG A 227 -12.23 -5.70 17.65
C ARG A 227 -13.49 -5.05 18.22
N PRO A 228 -13.38 -4.19 19.25
CA PRO A 228 -14.50 -3.40 19.72
C PRO A 228 -14.80 -2.27 18.74
N LEU A 229 -16.05 -2.15 18.33
CA LEU A 229 -16.64 -0.98 17.67
C LEU A 229 -17.76 -0.44 18.57
N LEU A 230 -17.79 0.87 18.74
CA LEU A 230 -18.83 1.62 19.43
C LEU A 230 -19.37 2.68 18.45
N SER A 231 -20.67 2.71 18.21
CA SER A 231 -21.28 3.62 17.21
C SER A 231 -22.80 3.78 17.40
N ASN A 232 -23.44 4.54 16.50
CA ASN A 232 -24.88 4.78 16.47
C ASN A 232 -25.58 3.84 15.46
N ILE A 233 -26.69 3.23 15.85
CA ILE A 233 -27.67 2.63 14.93
C ILE A 233 -29.08 3.16 15.25
N PRO A 234 -30.03 3.08 14.31
CA PRO A 234 -31.40 3.57 14.53
C PRO A 234 -32.07 2.90 15.73
N THR A 235 -32.74 3.68 16.58
CA THR A 235 -33.50 3.16 17.74
C THR A 235 -34.72 2.34 17.29
N ALA A 236 -35.34 1.58 18.20
CA ALA A 236 -36.56 0.84 17.87
C ALA A 236 -37.71 1.76 17.46
N LEU A 237 -37.82 2.94 18.08
CA LEU A 237 -38.79 3.99 17.72
C LEU A 237 -38.49 4.54 16.32
N GLN A 238 -37.24 4.89 16.06
CA GLN A 238 -36.81 5.46 14.78
C GLN A 238 -37.08 4.52 13.61
N ARG A 239 -36.91 3.20 13.78
CA ARG A 239 -37.27 2.18 12.76
C ARG A 239 -38.77 2.12 12.44
N SER A 240 -39.63 2.50 13.39
CA SER A 240 -41.06 2.67 13.18
C SER A 240 -41.47 4.08 12.72
N GLY A 241 -40.52 4.92 12.33
CA GLY A 241 -40.76 6.30 11.88
C GLY A 241 -40.88 7.34 12.99
N ASN A 242 -40.66 6.97 14.26
CA ASN A 242 -40.79 7.89 15.41
C ASN A 242 -39.42 8.42 15.85
N PHE A 243 -39.21 9.74 15.70
CA PHE A 243 -38.00 10.48 16.03
C PHE A 243 -38.23 11.48 17.19
N SER A 244 -39.21 11.23 18.06
CA SER A 244 -39.44 12.06 19.26
C SER A 244 -38.32 11.97 20.30
N ASP A 245 -37.35 11.07 20.10
CA ASP A 245 -36.14 10.88 20.91
C ASP A 245 -34.89 11.58 20.33
N LEU A 246 -35.01 12.26 19.18
CA LEU A 246 -33.89 12.81 18.43
C LEU A 246 -33.44 14.19 18.95
N VAL A 247 -32.17 14.30 19.34
CA VAL A 247 -31.54 15.56 19.78
C VAL A 247 -30.11 15.71 19.24
N ASP A 248 -29.57 16.92 19.31
CA ASP A 248 -28.35 17.35 18.63
C ASP A 248 -27.04 17.08 19.41
N ASN A 249 -25.95 17.83 19.12
CA ASN A 249 -24.67 17.77 19.85
C ASN A 249 -24.69 18.49 21.20
N ALA A 250 -25.58 19.47 21.40
CA ALA A 250 -25.78 20.17 22.66
C ALA A 250 -26.78 19.43 23.58
N GLY A 251 -27.77 18.76 23.00
CA GLY A 251 -28.87 18.08 23.67
C GLY A 251 -30.25 18.62 23.31
N GLU A 252 -30.33 19.54 22.36
CA GLU A 252 -31.57 20.21 21.96
C GLU A 252 -32.36 19.36 20.94
N PRO A 253 -33.71 19.32 21.01
CA PRO A 253 -34.53 18.55 20.07
C PRO A 253 -34.31 18.91 18.60
N VAL A 254 -34.09 17.90 17.77
CA VAL A 254 -33.96 18.06 16.31
C VAL A 254 -35.29 17.72 15.65
N THR A 255 -35.93 18.73 15.09
CA THR A 255 -37.17 18.56 14.31
C THR A 255 -36.89 17.87 12.98
N ILE A 256 -37.73 16.89 12.62
CA ILE A 256 -37.80 16.35 11.25
C ILE A 256 -39.00 16.95 10.49
N TYR A 257 -38.75 17.33 9.25
CA TYR A 257 -39.71 18.03 8.39
C TYR A 257 -40.16 17.16 7.22
N ASP A 258 -41.38 17.41 6.73
CA ASP A 258 -41.96 16.62 5.64
C ASP A 258 -41.62 17.19 4.25
N PRO A 259 -40.77 16.53 3.43
CA PRO A 259 -40.44 17.01 2.09
C PRO A 259 -41.66 17.21 1.19
N ALA A 260 -42.77 16.50 1.40
CA ALA A 260 -43.99 16.65 0.60
C ALA A 260 -44.73 17.98 0.82
N THR A 261 -44.39 18.73 1.88
CA THR A 261 -45.01 20.03 2.23
C THR A 261 -44.20 21.24 1.75
N THR A 262 -43.04 21.00 1.12
CA THR A 262 -42.11 22.04 0.67
C THR A 262 -42.78 23.02 -0.28
N ARG A 263 -42.74 24.31 0.06
CA ARG A 263 -43.32 25.41 -0.72
C ARG A 263 -42.45 26.67 -0.60
N PRO A 264 -42.37 27.53 -1.62
CA PRO A 264 -41.71 28.84 -1.48
C PRO A 264 -42.36 29.65 -0.36
N ASN A 265 -41.55 30.39 0.41
CA ASN A 265 -42.05 31.35 1.38
C ASN A 265 -42.43 32.66 0.66
N PRO A 266 -43.69 33.14 0.74
CA PRO A 266 -44.06 34.43 0.16
C PRO A 266 -43.40 35.63 0.87
N ASP A 267 -42.97 35.46 2.13
CA ASP A 267 -42.37 36.50 2.96
C ASP A 267 -40.82 36.48 2.94
N PHE A 268 -40.20 35.79 1.97
CA PHE A 268 -38.74 35.71 1.84
C PHE A 268 -38.14 37.02 1.30
N ASP A 269 -37.19 37.60 2.04
CA ASP A 269 -36.34 38.70 1.57
C ASP A 269 -34.99 38.14 1.06
N PRO A 270 -34.76 38.11 -0.27
CA PRO A 270 -33.51 37.62 -0.85
C PRO A 270 -32.30 38.55 -0.62
N SER A 271 -32.49 39.73 -0.02
CA SER A 271 -31.36 40.56 0.45
C SER A 271 -30.77 40.05 1.78
N GLN A 272 -31.57 39.34 2.57
CA GLN A 272 -31.15 38.75 3.84
C GLN A 272 -30.65 37.30 3.64
N PRO A 273 -29.79 36.77 4.53
CA PRO A 273 -29.41 35.36 4.48
C PRO A 273 -30.60 34.46 4.84
N VAL A 274 -30.60 33.22 4.33
CA VAL A 274 -31.56 32.21 4.78
C VAL A 274 -31.34 31.93 6.26
N SER A 275 -32.42 31.96 7.04
CA SER A 275 -32.40 31.85 8.50
C SER A 275 -33.79 31.50 9.04
N LEU A 276 -33.90 31.12 10.31
CA LEU A 276 -35.19 30.80 10.94
C LEU A 276 -36.21 31.95 10.90
N SER A 277 -35.75 33.20 10.73
CA SER A 277 -36.57 34.41 10.57
C SER A 277 -36.73 34.87 9.11
N ASN A 278 -36.04 34.24 8.16
CA ASN A 278 -36.07 34.54 6.73
C ASN A 278 -35.82 33.23 5.95
N LEU A 279 -36.83 32.37 5.89
CA LEU A 279 -36.75 31.11 5.17
C LEU A 279 -37.06 31.32 3.69
N GLU A 280 -36.29 30.73 2.77
CA GLU A 280 -36.65 30.72 1.34
C GLU A 280 -37.79 29.74 1.06
N TYR A 281 -37.78 28.59 1.75
CA TYR A 281 -38.79 27.54 1.63
C TYR A 281 -39.42 27.24 2.99
N LEU A 282 -40.75 27.22 3.04
CA LEU A 282 -41.50 26.67 4.15
C LEU A 282 -41.64 25.16 3.96
N ARG A 283 -41.47 24.42 5.07
CA ARG A 283 -41.71 22.98 5.16
C ARG A 283 -42.32 22.72 6.53
N ASP A 284 -43.38 21.93 6.60
CA ASP A 284 -44.07 21.65 7.85
C ASP A 284 -43.36 20.51 8.61
N PRO A 285 -43.29 20.56 9.95
CA PRO A 285 -42.71 19.49 10.75
C PRO A 285 -43.62 18.25 10.74
N PHE A 286 -43.04 17.05 10.80
CA PHE A 286 -43.82 15.85 11.06
C PHE A 286 -44.47 15.96 12.45
N PRO A 287 -45.81 15.78 12.60
CA PRO A 287 -46.48 15.90 13.89
C PRO A 287 -45.84 14.98 14.95
N GLY A 288 -45.33 15.60 16.03
CA GLY A 288 -44.63 14.88 17.11
C GLY A 288 -43.32 14.20 16.70
N ASN A 289 -42.67 14.62 15.60
CA ASN A 289 -41.53 13.93 14.96
C ASN A 289 -41.87 12.48 14.52
N VAL A 290 -43.11 12.20 14.12
CA VAL A 290 -43.52 10.86 13.64
C VAL A 290 -43.87 10.86 12.15
N ILE A 291 -43.17 10.01 11.38
CA ILE A 291 -43.50 9.67 9.99
C ILE A 291 -44.71 8.72 9.99
N PRO A 292 -45.79 9.02 9.23
CA PRO A 292 -46.93 8.11 9.10
C PRO A 292 -46.53 6.75 8.47
N PRO A 293 -46.97 5.60 9.00
CA PRO A 293 -46.53 4.27 8.54
C PRO A 293 -46.75 4.00 7.04
N GLU A 294 -47.82 4.54 6.47
CA GLU A 294 -48.16 4.43 5.04
C GLU A 294 -47.21 5.18 4.11
N ARG A 295 -46.32 6.01 4.66
CA ARG A 295 -45.26 6.73 3.93
C ARG A 295 -43.87 6.15 4.11
N ILE A 296 -43.73 5.06 4.87
CA ILE A 296 -42.46 4.35 4.99
C ILE A 296 -42.27 3.48 3.74
N ASP A 297 -41.16 3.68 3.04
CA ASP A 297 -40.81 2.96 1.82
C ASP A 297 -40.58 1.45 2.10
N PRO A 298 -41.17 0.53 1.30
CA PRO A 298 -41.14 -0.90 1.57
C PRO A 298 -39.78 -1.57 1.27
N VAL A 299 -38.86 -0.88 0.59
CA VAL A 299 -37.45 -1.28 0.44
C VAL A 299 -36.68 -0.84 1.68
N ALA A 300 -36.86 0.42 2.11
CA ALA A 300 -36.24 0.98 3.30
C ALA A 300 -36.61 0.20 4.58
N LEU A 301 -37.89 -0.14 4.75
CA LEU A 301 -38.38 -0.94 5.89
C LEU A 301 -37.77 -2.35 5.93
N ARG A 302 -37.65 -3.01 4.77
CA ARG A 302 -37.00 -4.34 4.67
C ARG A 302 -35.50 -4.26 4.93
N ALA A 303 -34.82 -3.23 4.44
CA ALA A 303 -33.40 -3.01 4.73
C ALA A 303 -33.17 -2.67 6.21
N ALA A 304 -34.03 -1.85 6.83
CA ALA A 304 -33.96 -1.51 8.25
C ALA A 304 -34.06 -2.72 9.19
N ALA A 305 -34.74 -3.79 8.77
CA ALA A 305 -34.83 -5.04 9.53
C ALA A 305 -33.49 -5.80 9.66
N TYR A 306 -32.48 -5.50 8.83
CA TYR A 306 -31.15 -6.10 8.93
C TYR A 306 -30.24 -5.44 9.98
N TYR A 307 -30.63 -4.30 10.58
CA TYR A 307 -29.90 -3.73 11.72
C TYR A 307 -30.09 -4.59 12.98
N PRO A 308 -29.02 -4.96 13.71
CA PRO A 308 -29.13 -5.43 15.10
C PRO A 308 -29.93 -4.45 15.97
N LEU A 309 -30.49 -4.88 17.10
CA LEU A 309 -31.08 -3.92 18.06
C LEU A 309 -29.98 -3.17 18.83
N PRO A 310 -30.23 -1.92 19.29
CA PRO A 310 -29.33 -1.21 20.20
C PRO A 310 -29.08 -2.02 21.47
N ASN A 311 -27.83 -2.03 21.94
CA ASN A 311 -27.37 -2.87 23.05
C ASN A 311 -26.47 -2.14 24.06
N THR A 312 -26.37 -0.81 23.95
CA THR A 312 -25.66 0.10 24.87
C THR A 312 -26.37 1.47 24.88
N ASN A 313 -25.98 2.35 25.80
CA ASN A 313 -26.33 3.77 25.83
C ASN A 313 -25.15 4.51 26.50
N VAL A 314 -24.21 5.05 25.70
CA VAL A 314 -22.90 5.52 26.21
C VAL A 314 -22.64 6.97 25.83
N GLY A 315 -22.59 7.82 26.87
CA GLY A 315 -22.72 9.26 26.70
C GLY A 315 -24.20 9.67 26.70
N PRO A 316 -24.50 10.95 26.43
CA PRO A 316 -25.87 11.44 26.45
C PRO A 316 -26.63 11.06 25.17
N PHE A 317 -27.94 11.30 25.18
CA PHE A 317 -28.74 11.46 23.96
C PHE A 317 -28.84 10.23 23.03
N LEU A 318 -28.87 9.02 23.60
CA LEU A 318 -28.99 7.74 22.86
C LEU A 318 -27.89 7.53 21.79
N ARG A 319 -26.75 8.22 21.95
CA ARG A 319 -25.55 8.05 21.13
C ARG A 319 -24.74 6.85 21.62
N ASN A 320 -23.88 6.32 20.75
CA ASN A 320 -23.08 5.12 20.99
C ASN A 320 -23.93 3.92 21.47
N ASN A 321 -25.13 3.79 20.88
CA ASN A 321 -26.15 2.83 21.27
C ASN A 321 -25.94 1.42 20.69
N PHE A 322 -24.90 1.23 19.87
CA PHE A 322 -24.42 -0.07 19.41
C PHE A 322 -22.96 -0.32 19.78
N PHE A 323 -22.70 -1.46 20.42
CA PHE A 323 -21.37 -1.98 20.69
C PHE A 323 -21.27 -3.42 20.18
N VAL A 324 -20.24 -3.70 19.39
CA VAL A 324 -19.91 -5.05 18.92
C VAL A 324 -18.42 -5.31 19.15
N ASN A 325 -18.10 -6.51 19.64
CA ASN A 325 -16.72 -6.94 19.90
C ASN A 325 -16.44 -8.21 19.09
N SER A 326 -16.57 -8.10 17.77
CA SER A 326 -16.51 -9.21 16.82
C SER A 326 -15.07 -9.58 16.47
N ALA A 327 -14.85 -10.81 16.02
CA ALA A 327 -13.50 -11.36 15.89
C ALA A 327 -12.96 -11.29 14.46
N GLU A 328 -11.92 -10.46 14.26
CA GLU A 328 -11.01 -10.57 13.13
C GLU A 328 -10.32 -11.92 13.17
N THR A 329 -10.17 -12.58 12.03
CA THR A 329 -9.61 -13.93 11.91
C THR A 329 -8.59 -13.98 10.76
N ASN A 330 -7.31 -14.14 11.10
CA ASN A 330 -6.21 -14.22 10.14
C ASN A 330 -5.60 -15.63 10.13
N THR A 331 -5.52 -16.25 8.95
CA THR A 331 -4.91 -17.59 8.78
C THR A 331 -3.86 -17.67 7.66
N PRO A 332 -2.83 -16.79 7.67
CA PRO A 332 -1.76 -16.87 6.68
C PRO A 332 -0.90 -18.13 6.88
N ASN A 333 -0.41 -18.64 5.76
CA ASN A 333 0.57 -19.73 5.67
C ASN A 333 1.59 -19.31 4.61
N GLY A 334 2.88 -19.47 4.91
CA GLY A 334 3.98 -19.06 4.05
C GLY A 334 5.12 -20.07 4.04
N THR A 335 5.64 -20.34 2.85
CA THR A 335 6.89 -21.07 2.64
C THR A 335 7.87 -20.15 1.93
N VAL A 336 9.11 -20.10 2.41
CA VAL A 336 10.26 -19.48 1.74
C VAL A 336 11.30 -20.57 1.53
N TRP A 337 11.92 -20.61 0.35
CA TRP A 337 13.01 -21.54 0.07
C TRP A 337 14.14 -20.84 -0.69
N LYS A 338 15.35 -21.40 -0.59
CA LYS A 338 16.56 -20.94 -1.26
C LYS A 338 17.46 -22.12 -1.60
N LEU A 339 18.23 -21.99 -2.69
CA LEU A 339 19.20 -22.93 -3.21
C LEU A 339 20.42 -22.14 -3.72
N ASP A 340 21.55 -22.18 -3.01
CA ASP A 340 22.84 -21.70 -3.54
C ASP A 340 23.57 -22.85 -4.25
N HIS A 341 24.18 -22.57 -5.40
CA HIS A 341 25.07 -23.51 -6.11
C HIS A 341 26.38 -22.86 -6.57
N ASN A 342 27.52 -23.43 -6.17
CA ASN A 342 28.86 -22.95 -6.50
C ASN A 342 29.47 -23.78 -7.65
N ILE A 343 29.74 -23.17 -8.81
CA ILE A 343 30.49 -23.80 -9.91
C ILE A 343 31.93 -23.26 -9.92
N GLY A 344 32.84 -24.09 -9.39
CA GLY A 344 34.25 -23.75 -9.20
C GLY A 344 34.44 -22.63 -8.18
N LYS A 345 35.34 -21.68 -8.47
CA LYS A 345 35.55 -20.45 -7.69
C LYS A 345 34.98 -19.19 -8.37
N ARG A 346 34.47 -19.32 -9.60
CA ARG A 346 34.07 -18.18 -10.44
C ARG A 346 32.58 -17.89 -10.41
N HIS A 347 31.72 -18.91 -10.45
CA HIS A 347 30.27 -18.72 -10.54
C HIS A 347 29.60 -19.16 -9.25
N LYS A 348 28.78 -18.29 -8.66
CA LYS A 348 27.85 -18.63 -7.59
C LYS A 348 26.43 -18.28 -8.03
N PHE A 349 25.57 -19.30 -8.10
CA PHE A 349 24.15 -19.15 -8.36
C PHE A 349 23.36 -19.12 -7.05
N SER A 350 22.26 -18.37 -7.03
CA SER A 350 21.27 -18.33 -5.95
C SER A 350 19.88 -18.34 -6.57
N TRP A 351 19.10 -19.39 -6.33
CA TRP A 351 17.70 -19.47 -6.71
C TRP A 351 16.85 -19.53 -5.43
N ASN A 352 15.88 -18.64 -5.28
CA ASN A 352 15.05 -18.55 -4.08
C ASN A 352 13.63 -18.10 -4.41
N GLY A 353 12.66 -18.42 -3.54
CA GLY A 353 11.28 -18.03 -3.76
C GLY A 353 10.40 -18.08 -2.52
N ARG A 354 9.21 -17.50 -2.65
CA ARG A 354 8.19 -17.40 -1.60
C ARG A 354 6.84 -17.81 -2.14
N PHE A 355 6.12 -18.60 -1.37
CA PHE A 355 4.76 -19.04 -1.64
C PHE A 355 3.92 -18.77 -0.39
N SER A 356 2.90 -17.92 -0.46
CA SER A 356 1.98 -17.71 0.67
C SER A 356 0.52 -17.63 0.26
N ASN A 357 -0.34 -18.14 1.14
CA ASN A 357 -1.80 -18.07 1.03
C ASN A 357 -2.34 -17.62 2.38
N GLY A 358 -3.29 -16.70 2.40
CA GLY A 358 -3.99 -16.30 3.62
C GLY A 358 -5.46 -16.05 3.37
N LEU A 359 -6.27 -16.34 4.39
CA LEU A 359 -7.52 -15.63 4.62
C LEU A 359 -7.24 -14.51 5.62
N ASP A 360 -7.69 -13.32 5.26
CA ASP A 360 -7.89 -12.17 6.14
C ASP A 360 -9.42 -12.00 6.22
N GLY A 361 -9.98 -12.26 7.41
CA GLY A 361 -11.39 -12.07 7.72
C GLY A 361 -11.53 -10.90 8.68
N PRO A 362 -11.84 -9.68 8.20
CA PRO A 362 -12.08 -8.52 9.05
C PRO A 362 -13.20 -8.78 10.07
N ALA A 363 -13.15 -8.12 11.22
CA ALA A 363 -14.19 -8.21 12.23
C ALA A 363 -15.54 -7.70 11.65
N PRO A 364 -16.59 -8.53 11.56
CA PRO A 364 -17.87 -8.12 10.97
C PRO A 364 -18.61 -7.14 11.88
N VAL A 365 -19.23 -6.11 11.30
CA VAL A 365 -20.02 -5.12 12.06
C VAL A 365 -21.41 -5.67 12.38
N PHE A 366 -22.05 -6.33 11.41
CA PHE A 366 -23.27 -7.12 11.60
C PHE A 366 -23.00 -8.59 11.26
N ASP A 367 -23.61 -9.51 11.99
CA ASP A 367 -23.52 -10.96 11.74
C ASP A 367 -24.56 -11.42 10.70
N ASN A 368 -24.64 -10.69 9.58
CA ASN A 368 -25.55 -10.94 8.47
C ASN A 368 -25.01 -10.36 7.15
N ILE A 369 -25.70 -10.63 6.04
CA ILE A 369 -25.27 -10.25 4.69
C ILE A 369 -25.28 -8.74 4.40
N ALA A 370 -25.99 -7.94 5.21
CA ALA A 370 -26.01 -6.49 5.11
C ALA A 370 -24.84 -5.82 5.87
N ASN A 371 -23.85 -6.60 6.33
CA ASN A 371 -22.64 -6.11 7.00
C ASN A 371 -21.94 -4.98 6.21
N PRO A 372 -21.82 -3.77 6.77
CA PRO A 372 -21.20 -2.62 6.10
C PRO A 372 -19.67 -2.63 6.14
N GLY A 373 -19.07 -3.53 6.93
CA GLY A 373 -17.62 -3.68 7.06
C GLY A 373 -16.96 -4.34 5.85
N THR A 374 -15.63 -4.29 5.81
CA THR A 374 -14.83 -4.90 4.75
C THR A 374 -15.08 -6.42 4.67
N PRO A 375 -15.33 -6.99 3.48
CA PRO A 375 -15.58 -8.42 3.34
C PRO A 375 -14.31 -9.26 3.59
N PRO A 376 -14.45 -10.53 4.01
CA PRO A 376 -13.33 -11.47 4.05
C PRO A 376 -12.66 -11.58 2.68
N ARG A 377 -11.33 -11.71 2.67
CA ARG A 377 -10.51 -11.68 1.46
C ARG A 377 -9.44 -12.76 1.46
N ARG A 378 -9.37 -13.53 0.37
CA ARG A 378 -8.28 -14.47 0.12
C ARG A 378 -7.15 -13.78 -0.61
N VAL A 379 -5.96 -13.82 -0.01
CA VAL A 379 -4.73 -13.30 -0.58
C VAL A 379 -3.81 -14.46 -0.95
N ARG A 380 -3.24 -14.43 -2.15
CA ARG A 380 -2.22 -15.37 -2.62
C ARG A 380 -1.02 -14.58 -3.12
N SER A 381 0.18 -14.89 -2.64
CA SER A 381 1.41 -14.26 -3.12
C SER A 381 2.45 -15.31 -3.50
N ARG A 382 3.20 -15.05 -4.56
CA ARG A 382 4.21 -15.90 -5.18
C ARG A 382 5.37 -15.02 -5.61
N SER A 383 6.60 -15.43 -5.36
CA SER A 383 7.76 -14.82 -6.01
C SER A 383 8.92 -15.81 -6.14
N THR A 384 9.80 -15.53 -7.09
CA THR A 384 11.06 -16.24 -7.32
C THR A 384 12.11 -15.23 -7.79
N SER A 385 13.34 -15.36 -7.31
CA SER A 385 14.53 -14.74 -7.90
C SER A 385 15.56 -15.79 -8.23
N PHE A 386 16.17 -15.66 -9.40
CA PHE A 386 17.40 -16.31 -9.79
C PHE A 386 18.49 -15.24 -9.88
N GLY A 387 19.70 -15.54 -9.44
CA GLY A 387 20.84 -14.65 -9.62
C GLY A 387 22.15 -15.40 -9.71
N GLU A 388 23.12 -14.75 -10.34
CA GLU A 388 24.48 -15.23 -10.51
C GLU A 388 25.46 -14.15 -10.01
N THR A 389 26.55 -14.58 -9.37
CA THR A 389 27.74 -13.76 -9.15
C THR A 389 28.89 -14.42 -9.90
N PHE A 390 29.41 -13.72 -10.91
CA PHE A 390 30.52 -14.16 -11.74
C PHE A 390 31.79 -13.35 -11.42
N ASN A 391 32.70 -13.99 -10.68
CA ASN A 391 34.03 -13.47 -10.38
C ASN A 391 34.94 -13.68 -11.61
N VAL A 392 34.93 -12.72 -12.54
CA VAL A 392 35.79 -12.72 -13.73
C VAL A 392 37.27 -12.70 -13.31
N SER A 393 37.59 -11.87 -12.33
CA SER A 393 38.92 -11.77 -11.69
C SER A 393 38.77 -11.34 -10.22
N PRO A 394 39.87 -11.29 -9.43
CA PRO A 394 39.85 -10.72 -8.08
C PRO A 394 39.53 -9.21 -8.01
N THR A 395 39.41 -8.52 -9.15
CA THR A 395 39.09 -7.09 -9.25
C THR A 395 37.89 -6.79 -10.15
N VAL A 396 37.29 -7.80 -10.79
CA VAL A 396 36.15 -7.65 -11.71
C VAL A 396 35.09 -8.69 -11.37
N VAL A 397 33.93 -8.22 -10.91
CA VAL A 397 32.80 -9.05 -10.50
C VAL A 397 31.54 -8.58 -11.21
N ASN A 398 30.85 -9.50 -11.88
CA ASN A 398 29.52 -9.29 -12.44
C ASN A 398 28.45 -9.94 -11.54
N GLN A 399 27.27 -9.34 -11.46
CA GLN A 399 26.14 -9.77 -10.64
C GLN A 399 24.83 -9.65 -11.43
N PHE A 400 24.33 -10.78 -11.92
CA PHE A 400 23.06 -10.88 -12.63
C PHE A 400 21.91 -11.23 -11.66
N ASN A 401 20.72 -10.66 -11.88
CA ASN A 401 19.49 -11.06 -11.21
C ASN A 401 18.27 -11.01 -12.15
N ALA A 402 17.41 -12.01 -12.03
CA ALA A 402 16.07 -12.03 -12.60
C ALA A 402 15.06 -12.38 -11.51
N TYR A 403 14.04 -11.55 -11.32
CA TYR A 403 12.99 -11.72 -10.32
C TYR A 403 11.61 -11.67 -10.97
N ALA A 404 10.73 -12.56 -10.54
CA ALA A 404 9.32 -12.58 -10.93
C ALA A 404 8.45 -12.68 -9.69
N SER A 405 7.35 -11.93 -9.67
CA SER A 405 6.37 -11.94 -8.60
C SER A 405 4.95 -11.92 -9.14
N TYR A 406 4.03 -12.52 -8.39
CA TYR A 406 2.61 -12.55 -8.65
C TYR A 406 1.86 -12.48 -7.32
N SER A 407 0.94 -11.53 -7.19
CA SER A 407 -0.02 -11.47 -6.09
C SER A 407 -1.44 -11.41 -6.64
N ALA A 408 -2.38 -12.00 -5.92
CA ALA A 408 -3.80 -11.98 -6.24
C ALA A 408 -4.65 -11.83 -4.99
N LEU A 409 -5.73 -11.05 -5.10
CA LEU A 409 -6.71 -10.80 -4.06
C LEU A 409 -8.12 -11.06 -4.62
N VAL A 410 -8.94 -11.76 -3.83
CA VAL A 410 -10.35 -12.02 -4.12
C VAL A 410 -11.15 -11.86 -2.83
N ASN A 411 -12.17 -11.00 -2.85
CA ASN A 411 -13.15 -10.87 -1.77
C ASN A 411 -14.19 -12.01 -1.80
N GLU A 412 -14.72 -12.40 -0.63
CA GLU A 412 -15.59 -13.58 -0.48
C GLU A 412 -17.08 -13.27 -0.26
N ALA A 413 -17.46 -12.07 0.20
CA ALA A 413 -18.85 -11.78 0.63
C ALA A 413 -19.84 -11.50 -0.53
N VAL A 414 -19.66 -12.18 -1.67
CA VAL A 414 -20.47 -11.99 -2.87
C VAL A 414 -20.71 -13.35 -3.52
N ASP A 415 -21.96 -13.81 -3.41
CA ASP A 415 -22.50 -14.89 -4.25
C ASP A 415 -23.08 -14.26 -5.52
N PRO A 416 -22.47 -14.47 -6.72
CA PRO A 416 -22.97 -13.89 -7.96
C PRO A 416 -24.37 -14.37 -8.38
N SER A 417 -24.91 -15.41 -7.75
CA SER A 417 -26.26 -15.92 -7.99
C SER A 417 -27.33 -15.35 -7.05
N ALA A 418 -26.94 -14.69 -5.95
CA ALA A 418 -27.87 -14.11 -4.99
C ALA A 418 -28.33 -12.70 -5.44
N ASN A 419 -29.63 -12.43 -5.28
CA ASN A 419 -30.25 -11.16 -5.71
C ASN A 419 -30.89 -10.40 -4.54
N TYR A 420 -30.08 -10.05 -3.54
CA TYR A 420 -30.52 -9.33 -2.34
C TYR A 420 -31.29 -8.03 -2.62
N ALA A 421 -31.03 -7.39 -3.76
CA ALA A 421 -31.83 -6.25 -4.21
C ALA A 421 -33.30 -6.62 -4.45
N GLN A 422 -33.55 -7.74 -5.13
CA GLN A 422 -34.90 -8.27 -5.38
C GLN A 422 -35.59 -8.73 -4.09
N ASP A 423 -34.84 -9.28 -3.12
CA ASP A 423 -35.38 -9.62 -1.78
C ASP A 423 -35.87 -8.36 -1.03
N LEU A 424 -35.12 -7.26 -1.15
CA LEU A 424 -35.53 -5.93 -0.69
C LEU A 424 -36.59 -5.27 -1.59
N GLY A 425 -36.91 -5.82 -2.76
CA GLY A 425 -37.80 -5.23 -3.76
C GLY A 425 -37.22 -4.05 -4.54
N LEU A 426 -35.91 -3.81 -4.43
CA LEU A 426 -35.17 -2.78 -5.17
C LEU A 426 -34.91 -3.26 -6.61
N ASN A 427 -35.55 -2.59 -7.57
CA ASN A 427 -35.44 -2.92 -8.99
C ASN A 427 -34.25 -2.20 -9.67
N GLY A 428 -33.84 -2.68 -10.86
CA GLY A 428 -32.89 -1.98 -11.74
C GLY A 428 -31.39 -2.05 -11.37
N VAL A 429 -31.04 -2.70 -10.27
CA VAL A 429 -29.63 -2.93 -9.88
C VAL A 429 -29.17 -4.36 -10.21
N ARG A 430 -27.87 -4.58 -10.40
CA ARG A 430 -27.32 -5.91 -10.72
C ARG A 430 -27.25 -6.82 -9.47
N PRO A 431 -27.45 -8.14 -9.60
CA PRO A 431 -27.30 -9.09 -8.50
C PRO A 431 -25.84 -9.24 -8.03
N GLY A 432 -25.65 -9.94 -6.92
CA GLY A 432 -24.35 -10.35 -6.38
C GLY A 432 -24.03 -9.82 -4.98
N ALA A 433 -24.26 -8.52 -4.74
CA ALA A 433 -23.97 -7.88 -3.45
C ALA A 433 -25.27 -7.34 -2.81
N PHE A 434 -25.24 -7.14 -1.49
CA PHE A 434 -26.32 -6.43 -0.81
C PHE A 434 -26.21 -4.92 -1.13
N PRO A 435 -27.27 -4.25 -1.63
CA PRO A 435 -27.23 -2.83 -2.00
C PRO A 435 -26.74 -1.93 -0.86
N ARG A 436 -25.91 -0.93 -1.18
CA ARG A 436 -25.35 -0.03 -0.15
C ARG A 436 -26.29 1.16 0.11
N PHE A 437 -26.57 1.42 1.37
CA PHE A 437 -27.27 2.62 1.83
C PHE A 437 -26.37 3.36 2.82
N ASP A 438 -25.93 4.57 2.46
CA ASP A 438 -25.07 5.41 3.29
C ASP A 438 -25.88 6.45 4.09
N LEU A 439 -25.59 6.61 5.37
CA LEU A 439 -26.41 7.35 6.34
C LEU A 439 -25.55 8.24 7.22
N THR A 440 -25.67 9.57 7.07
CA THR A 440 -25.00 10.53 7.97
C THR A 440 -25.30 10.21 9.44
N SER A 441 -24.29 10.22 10.31
CA SER A 441 -24.41 10.01 11.76
C SER A 441 -24.84 8.62 12.26
N TYR A 442 -25.06 7.63 11.38
CA TYR A 442 -25.34 6.23 11.74
C TYR A 442 -24.28 5.28 11.14
N VAL A 443 -24.25 4.04 11.58
CA VAL A 443 -23.57 2.96 10.85
C VAL A 443 -24.35 2.69 9.55
N ASP A 444 -23.71 2.87 8.39
CA ASP A 444 -24.23 2.50 7.06
C ASP A 444 -24.71 1.04 6.99
N ILE A 445 -25.45 0.67 5.95
CA ILE A 445 -25.93 -0.71 5.77
C ILE A 445 -25.75 -1.21 4.33
N GLY A 446 -25.38 -2.48 4.20
CA GLY A 446 -25.07 -3.11 2.90
C GLY A 446 -23.60 -3.04 2.48
N ALA A 447 -23.27 -3.77 1.42
CA ALA A 447 -21.89 -4.12 1.10
C ALA A 447 -21.00 -2.89 0.84
N GLN A 448 -19.80 -2.88 1.43
CA GLN A 448 -18.86 -1.76 1.27
C GLN A 448 -18.51 -1.52 -0.21
N PRO A 449 -18.39 -0.26 -0.68
CA PRO A 449 -17.96 0.05 -2.05
C PRO A 449 -16.65 -0.65 -2.44
N GLY A 450 -16.70 -1.45 -3.51
CA GLY A 450 -15.61 -2.34 -3.91
C GLY A 450 -15.62 -3.71 -3.21
N SER A 451 -16.76 -4.17 -2.70
CA SER A 451 -16.88 -5.55 -2.18
C SER A 451 -16.70 -6.61 -3.28
N LEU A 452 -17.13 -6.34 -4.52
CA LEU A 452 -16.74 -7.14 -5.69
C LEU A 452 -15.37 -6.70 -6.21
N VAL A 453 -14.30 -7.26 -5.63
CA VAL A 453 -12.92 -7.06 -6.11
C VAL A 453 -12.24 -8.38 -6.42
N ARG A 454 -11.66 -8.44 -7.62
CA ARG A 454 -10.69 -9.45 -8.05
C ARG A 454 -9.56 -8.75 -8.79
N TYR A 455 -8.35 -8.76 -8.24
CA TYR A 455 -7.19 -8.24 -8.97
C TYR A 455 -5.96 -9.14 -8.83
N GLN A 456 -5.08 -9.02 -9.81
CA GLN A 456 -3.80 -9.68 -9.91
C GLN A 456 -2.73 -8.63 -10.24
N ILE A 457 -1.58 -8.68 -9.57
CA ILE A 457 -0.41 -7.87 -9.88
C ILE A 457 0.74 -8.84 -10.17
N ALA A 458 1.40 -8.69 -11.30
CA ALA A 458 2.59 -9.46 -11.65
C ALA A 458 3.71 -8.52 -12.08
N ASN A 459 4.85 -8.61 -11.40
CA ASN A 459 6.01 -7.74 -11.65
C ASN A 459 7.23 -8.59 -11.97
N TYR A 460 7.92 -8.21 -13.03
CA TYR A 460 9.15 -8.83 -13.50
C TYR A 460 10.29 -7.81 -13.42
N VAL A 461 11.45 -8.24 -12.94
CA VAL A 461 12.66 -7.42 -12.81
C VAL A 461 13.83 -8.18 -13.40
N LEU A 462 14.67 -7.47 -14.14
CA LEU A 462 15.97 -7.90 -14.60
C LEU A 462 17.00 -6.86 -14.14
N SER A 463 18.15 -7.28 -13.64
CA SER A 463 19.25 -6.36 -13.35
C SER A 463 20.59 -7.03 -13.58
N ASP A 464 21.57 -6.26 -14.06
CA ASP A 464 22.96 -6.71 -14.21
C ASP A 464 23.91 -5.63 -13.70
N GLY A 465 24.80 -6.00 -12.79
CA GLY A 465 25.75 -5.08 -12.15
C GLY A 465 27.20 -5.52 -12.37
N LEU A 466 28.05 -4.61 -12.84
CA LEU A 466 29.49 -4.85 -13.08
C LEU A 466 30.32 -3.94 -12.17
N SER A 467 31.11 -4.53 -11.28
CA SER A 467 32.04 -3.81 -10.39
C SER A 467 33.49 -4.09 -10.77
N ILE A 468 34.28 -3.00 -10.92
CA ILE A 468 35.67 -3.01 -11.36
C ILE A 468 36.51 -2.18 -10.38
N ARG A 469 37.40 -2.83 -9.62
CA ARG A 469 38.36 -2.16 -8.73
C ARG A 469 39.70 -1.93 -9.42
N TYR A 470 40.00 -0.68 -9.79
CA TYR A 470 41.25 -0.30 -10.45
C TYR A 470 42.02 0.74 -9.64
N LYS A 471 43.16 0.33 -9.05
CA LYS A 471 44.00 1.16 -8.16
C LYS A 471 43.19 1.78 -7.01
N LYS A 472 42.87 3.08 -7.10
CA LYS A 472 42.10 3.87 -6.13
C LYS A 472 40.61 4.00 -6.49
N HIS A 473 40.19 3.51 -7.65
CA HIS A 473 38.84 3.61 -8.18
C HIS A 473 38.07 2.31 -7.97
N ASN A 474 36.77 2.43 -7.79
CA ASN A 474 35.83 1.32 -7.59
C ASN A 474 34.59 1.62 -8.43
N LEU A 475 34.75 1.42 -9.74
CA LEU A 475 33.75 1.69 -10.76
C LEU A 475 32.65 0.63 -10.69
N LYS A 476 31.41 1.08 -10.80
CA LYS A 476 30.20 0.25 -10.85
C LYS A 476 29.34 0.71 -12.03
N MET A 477 28.82 -0.24 -12.78
CA MET A 477 27.81 -0.02 -13.82
C MET A 477 26.65 -0.95 -13.54
N ASP A 478 25.46 -0.42 -13.34
CA ASP A 478 24.27 -1.17 -12.94
C ASP A 478 23.12 -0.89 -13.93
N PHE A 479 22.65 -1.94 -14.60
CA PHE A 479 21.42 -1.93 -15.39
C PHE A 479 20.25 -2.50 -14.56
N TYR A 480 19.07 -1.91 -14.71
CA TYR A 480 17.81 -2.38 -14.16
C TYR A 480 16.68 -2.23 -15.19
N GLY A 481 15.84 -3.24 -15.32
CA GLY A 481 14.63 -3.24 -16.13
C GLY A 481 13.47 -3.85 -15.35
N TYR A 482 12.31 -3.20 -15.40
CA TYR A 482 11.10 -3.58 -14.68
C TYR A 482 9.88 -3.56 -15.61
N TRP A 483 9.07 -4.61 -15.52
CA TRP A 483 7.79 -4.73 -16.23
C TRP A 483 6.68 -5.01 -15.23
N GLY A 484 5.84 -4.00 -14.98
CA GLY A 484 4.68 -4.08 -14.10
C GLY A 484 3.42 -4.47 -14.87
N GLN A 485 2.65 -5.42 -14.35
CA GLN A 485 1.37 -5.85 -14.88
C GLN A 485 0.28 -5.82 -13.82
N VAL A 486 -0.83 -5.15 -14.09
CA VAL A 486 -2.05 -5.20 -13.28
C VAL A 486 -3.19 -5.76 -14.13
N ASN A 487 -3.93 -6.71 -13.57
CA ASN A 487 -5.21 -7.18 -14.11
C ASN A 487 -6.26 -6.92 -13.03
N THR A 488 -7.23 -6.03 -13.25
CA THR A 488 -8.22 -5.59 -12.24
C THR A 488 -9.65 -5.76 -12.72
N PHE A 489 -10.53 -6.25 -11.85
CA PHE A 489 -11.98 -6.23 -12.02
C PHE A 489 -12.57 -5.71 -10.70
N ARG A 490 -13.06 -4.47 -10.72
CA ARG A 490 -13.47 -3.73 -9.52
C ARG A 490 -14.73 -2.87 -9.76
N PRO A 491 -15.88 -3.45 -10.11
CA PRO A 491 -17.15 -2.72 -10.05
C PRO A 491 -17.36 -2.20 -8.61
N ARG A 492 -17.38 -0.87 -8.45
CA ARG A 492 -17.41 -0.20 -7.14
C ARG A 492 -18.75 -0.44 -6.43
N ASN A 493 -19.87 -0.15 -7.12
CA ASN A 493 -21.22 -0.27 -6.58
C ASN A 493 -22.09 -1.14 -7.53
N PRO A 494 -21.81 -2.45 -7.66
CA PRO A 494 -22.48 -3.31 -8.65
C PRO A 494 -23.98 -3.43 -8.40
N SER A 495 -24.39 -3.58 -7.14
CA SER A 495 -25.80 -3.74 -6.74
C SER A 495 -26.43 -2.43 -6.24
N GLY A 496 -25.92 -1.30 -6.75
CA GLY A 496 -26.35 0.04 -6.37
C GLY A 496 -25.75 0.54 -5.05
N ARG A 497 -25.61 1.86 -4.96
CA ARG A 497 -25.28 2.63 -3.75
C ARG A 497 -26.15 3.87 -3.70
N PHE A 498 -26.86 4.05 -2.59
CA PHE A 498 -27.81 5.13 -2.35
C PHE A 498 -27.34 5.91 -1.11
N SER A 499 -27.41 7.23 -1.15
CA SER A 499 -26.94 8.08 -0.05
C SER A 499 -28.06 9.00 0.44
N PHE A 500 -28.12 9.21 1.76
CA PHE A 500 -29.16 9.97 2.44
C PHE A 500 -28.49 10.99 3.37
N SER A 501 -28.42 12.25 2.93
CA SER A 501 -27.76 13.33 3.67
C SER A 501 -28.50 13.71 4.95
N GLY A 502 -29.84 13.66 4.92
CA GLY A 502 -30.77 14.15 5.94
C GLY A 502 -31.52 15.42 5.49
N LEU A 503 -31.00 16.11 4.48
CA LEU A 503 -31.42 17.45 4.03
C LEU A 503 -32.82 17.49 3.40
N LEU A 504 -33.34 16.38 2.86
CA LEU A 504 -34.74 16.33 2.42
C LEU A 504 -35.74 16.31 3.60
N THR A 505 -35.28 15.96 4.80
CA THR A 505 -36.07 16.05 6.04
C THR A 505 -35.63 17.21 6.95
N SER A 506 -34.67 18.02 6.51
CA SER A 506 -34.30 19.27 7.19
C SER A 506 -35.26 20.39 6.81
N LEU A 507 -35.06 21.57 7.41
CA LEU A 507 -35.59 22.82 6.88
C LEU A 507 -34.52 23.39 5.92
N PRO A 508 -34.83 23.74 4.66
CA PRO A 508 -33.82 24.19 3.69
C PRO A 508 -33.05 25.43 4.16
N GLY A 509 -31.75 25.45 3.92
CA GLY A 509 -30.79 26.46 4.40
C GLY A 509 -30.49 26.42 5.91
N ILE A 510 -31.14 25.56 6.71
CA ILE A 510 -31.01 25.55 8.17
C ILE A 510 -30.21 24.34 8.67
N ASN A 511 -28.95 24.59 9.03
CA ASN A 511 -28.08 23.64 9.72
C ASN A 511 -28.75 23.04 10.98
N ASN A 512 -28.35 21.81 11.34
CA ASN A 512 -28.81 21.10 12.54
C ASN A 512 -30.33 20.73 12.56
N THR A 513 -30.95 20.55 11.39
CA THR A 513 -32.33 20.05 11.25
C THR A 513 -32.40 18.80 10.37
N GLY A 514 -33.44 17.97 10.54
CA GLY A 514 -33.62 16.74 9.77
C GLY A 514 -32.77 15.54 10.20
N ASN A 515 -32.95 14.40 9.53
CA ASN A 515 -32.28 13.15 9.88
C ASN A 515 -32.11 12.22 8.65
N SER A 516 -30.89 11.72 8.45
CA SER A 516 -30.53 10.79 7.36
C SER A 516 -31.38 9.51 7.33
N PHE A 517 -31.68 8.94 8.51
CA PHE A 517 -32.49 7.74 8.62
C PHE A 517 -33.99 8.01 8.44
N ALA A 518 -34.48 9.19 8.83
CA ALA A 518 -35.83 9.64 8.47
C ALA A 518 -35.98 9.78 6.94
N GLN A 519 -35.01 10.42 6.27
CA GLN A 519 -34.96 10.54 4.82
C GLN A 519 -34.89 9.16 4.12
N PHE A 520 -34.12 8.23 4.66
CA PHE A 520 -34.06 6.85 4.19
C PHE A 520 -35.38 6.10 4.34
N LEU A 521 -36.09 6.23 5.47
CA LEU A 521 -37.40 5.62 5.65
C LEU A 521 -38.46 6.16 4.68
N LEU A 522 -38.35 7.39 4.21
CA LEU A 522 -39.18 7.93 3.11
C LEU A 522 -38.74 7.42 1.71
N GLY A 523 -37.66 6.64 1.62
CA GLY A 523 -37.10 6.12 0.38
C GLY A 523 -36.34 7.16 -0.47
N LEU A 524 -36.13 8.38 0.02
CA LEU A 524 -35.72 9.54 -0.78
C LEU A 524 -34.19 9.70 -0.83
N ALA A 525 -33.53 9.03 -1.78
CA ALA A 525 -32.08 9.13 -1.92
C ALA A 525 -31.69 10.48 -2.53
N SER A 526 -30.76 11.23 -1.90
CA SER A 526 -30.19 12.45 -2.50
C SER A 526 -29.15 12.15 -3.59
N ARG A 527 -28.68 10.90 -3.64
CA ARG A 527 -27.78 10.37 -4.68
C ARG A 527 -27.98 8.86 -4.83
N ALA A 528 -27.94 8.37 -6.06
CA ALA A 528 -27.89 6.94 -6.39
C ALA A 528 -26.84 6.67 -7.47
N GLU A 529 -25.99 5.65 -7.30
CA GLU A 529 -25.03 5.24 -8.33
C GLU A 529 -24.96 3.71 -8.48
N GLN A 530 -24.65 3.25 -9.69
CA GLN A 530 -24.32 1.85 -9.97
C GLN A 530 -23.02 1.78 -10.78
N SER A 531 -22.24 0.70 -10.64
CA SER A 531 -21.01 0.48 -11.41
C SER A 531 -21.11 -0.75 -12.30
N ILE A 532 -20.96 -0.54 -13.60
CA ILE A 532 -21.03 -1.54 -14.66
C ILE A 532 -19.64 -1.73 -15.25
N VAL A 533 -18.97 -2.76 -14.75
CA VAL A 533 -17.74 -3.32 -15.33
C VAL A 533 -18.11 -4.61 -16.06
N LEU A 534 -17.78 -4.69 -17.35
CA LEU A 534 -18.06 -5.89 -18.16
C LEU A 534 -16.88 -6.87 -18.14
N ASP A 535 -15.66 -6.34 -18.26
CA ASP A 535 -14.42 -7.10 -18.38
C ASP A 535 -13.35 -6.57 -17.41
N PRO A 536 -12.38 -7.41 -16.97
CA PRO A 536 -11.19 -6.92 -16.29
C PRO A 536 -10.36 -5.98 -17.18
N SER A 537 -9.76 -4.93 -16.61
CA SER A 537 -8.76 -4.07 -17.28
C SER A 537 -7.33 -4.62 -17.09
N TYR A 538 -6.49 -4.52 -18.12
CA TYR A 538 -5.13 -5.09 -18.14
C TYR A 538 -4.07 -3.99 -18.34
N PHE A 539 -3.71 -3.26 -17.28
CA PHE A 539 -2.72 -2.18 -17.33
C PHE A 539 -1.26 -2.68 -17.30
N ARG A 540 -0.38 -2.00 -18.04
CA ARG A 540 1.05 -2.34 -18.21
C ARG A 540 1.90 -1.08 -18.14
N SER A 541 3.04 -1.15 -17.44
CA SER A 541 4.08 -0.10 -17.40
C SER A 541 5.47 -0.75 -17.38
N GLU A 542 6.44 -0.04 -17.95
CA GLU A 542 7.84 -0.45 -18.04
C GLU A 542 8.77 0.67 -17.55
N GLN A 543 9.82 0.30 -16.83
CA GLN A 543 10.87 1.21 -16.34
C GLN A 543 12.23 0.59 -16.65
N TYR A 544 13.18 1.42 -17.07
CA TYR A 544 14.56 1.05 -17.31
C TYR A 544 15.47 2.06 -16.60
N GLN A 545 16.58 1.61 -16.02
CA GLN A 545 17.57 2.47 -15.38
C GLN A 545 18.97 1.97 -15.74
N LEU A 546 19.87 2.90 -16.06
CA LEU A 546 21.29 2.63 -16.24
C LEU A 546 22.08 3.61 -15.36
N THR A 547 22.85 3.09 -14.41
CA THR A 547 23.62 3.89 -13.46
C THR A 547 25.11 3.59 -13.58
N ILE A 548 25.93 4.65 -13.62
CA ILE A 548 27.39 4.54 -13.56
C ILE A 548 27.87 5.30 -12.32
N SER A 549 28.67 4.65 -11.48
CA SER A 549 29.22 5.21 -10.25
C SER A 549 30.71 4.92 -10.11
N ASP A 550 31.51 5.89 -9.68
CA ASP A 550 32.88 5.64 -9.21
C ASP A 550 33.01 6.06 -7.75
N GLU A 551 33.73 5.26 -6.97
CA GLU A 551 34.14 5.55 -5.60
C GLU A 551 35.67 5.65 -5.61
N TYR A 552 36.15 6.89 -5.61
CA TYR A 552 37.56 7.24 -5.77
C TYR A 552 38.17 7.59 -4.41
N GLN A 553 39.17 6.81 -3.98
CA GLN A 553 39.98 7.11 -2.80
C GLN A 553 41.10 8.11 -3.16
N LEU A 554 40.76 9.40 -3.23
CA LEU A 554 41.72 10.49 -3.51
C LEU A 554 42.93 10.41 -2.56
N THR A 555 42.67 10.27 -1.26
CA THR A 555 43.70 10.09 -0.22
C THR A 555 43.26 8.98 0.74
N PRO A 556 44.18 8.40 1.56
CA PRO A 556 43.81 7.42 2.59
C PRO A 556 42.74 7.91 3.59
N ASN A 557 42.56 9.24 3.68
CA ASN A 557 41.64 9.91 4.61
C ASN A 557 40.44 10.55 3.91
N PHE A 558 40.35 10.52 2.57
CA PHE A 558 39.25 11.14 1.82
C PHE A 558 38.85 10.27 0.63
N THR A 559 37.64 9.73 0.70
CA THR A 559 36.97 9.03 -0.39
C THR A 559 35.84 9.90 -0.92
N TRP A 560 35.77 10.08 -2.23
CA TRP A 560 34.70 10.77 -2.93
C TRP A 560 34.02 9.80 -3.89
N ASN A 561 32.70 9.82 -3.91
CA ASN A 561 31.87 9.04 -4.81
C ASN A 561 31.00 9.98 -5.66
N PHE A 562 30.96 9.70 -6.95
CA PHE A 562 30.07 10.32 -7.91
C PHE A 562 29.26 9.22 -8.61
N SER A 563 28.00 9.51 -8.91
CA SER A 563 27.08 8.61 -9.58
C SER A 563 26.17 9.39 -10.51
N LEU A 564 25.86 8.81 -11.67
CA LEU A 564 24.91 9.33 -12.64
C LEU A 564 24.03 8.19 -13.13
N GLY A 565 22.75 8.25 -12.78
CA GLY A 565 21.69 7.42 -13.34
C GLY A 565 21.03 8.07 -14.56
N LEU A 566 20.55 7.24 -15.48
CA LEU A 566 19.55 7.58 -16.49
C LEU A 566 18.35 6.66 -16.27
N GLN A 567 17.23 7.21 -15.80
CA GLN A 567 15.94 6.51 -15.72
C GLN A 567 15.12 6.80 -16.98
N VAL A 568 14.54 5.76 -17.58
CA VAL A 568 13.54 5.84 -18.64
C VAL A 568 12.26 5.19 -18.15
N ASP A 569 11.15 5.94 -18.10
CA ASP A 569 9.90 5.51 -17.47
C ASP A 569 8.73 5.66 -18.44
N THR A 570 7.95 4.59 -18.63
CA THR A 570 6.81 4.58 -19.57
C THR A 570 5.48 4.72 -18.81
N PRO A 571 4.61 5.69 -19.20
CA PRO A 571 3.28 5.79 -18.63
C PRO A 571 2.45 4.53 -18.92
N ARG A 572 1.48 4.26 -18.05
CA ARG A 572 0.64 3.06 -18.17
C ARG A 572 -0.05 2.98 -19.54
N SER A 573 -0.24 1.76 -20.03
CA SER A 573 -1.12 1.46 -21.16
C SER A 573 -2.03 0.26 -20.86
N GLU A 574 -3.24 0.22 -21.43
CA GLU A 574 -4.13 -0.95 -21.34
C GLU A 574 -3.86 -1.91 -22.52
N LYS A 575 -3.80 -3.21 -22.24
CA LYS A 575 -3.39 -4.26 -23.20
C LYS A 575 -4.16 -4.22 -24.52
N PHE A 576 -5.46 -3.94 -24.46
CA PHE A 576 -6.39 -3.87 -25.59
C PHE A 576 -6.78 -2.43 -25.94
N ASN A 577 -6.02 -1.44 -25.44
CA ASN A 577 -6.27 0.00 -25.55
C ASN A 577 -7.65 0.44 -25.00
N ARG A 578 -8.20 -0.30 -24.03
CA ARG A 578 -9.46 0.07 -23.34
C ARG A 578 -9.19 1.10 -22.23
N GLN A 579 -8.66 2.25 -22.64
CA GLN A 579 -8.33 3.37 -21.77
C GLN A 579 -8.85 4.68 -22.39
N SER A 580 -9.35 5.57 -21.55
CA SER A 580 -9.89 6.88 -21.89
C SER A 580 -9.16 7.99 -21.14
N SER A 581 -9.28 9.21 -21.66
CA SER A 581 -8.93 10.47 -20.95
C SER A 581 -9.84 11.57 -21.44
N LEU A 582 -10.20 12.52 -20.57
CA LEU A 582 -10.73 13.80 -21.01
C LEU A 582 -9.66 14.59 -21.77
N ASN A 583 -10.06 15.29 -22.84
CA ASN A 583 -9.25 16.32 -23.49
C ASN A 583 -9.93 17.69 -23.35
N LEU A 584 -9.34 18.53 -22.51
CA LEU A 584 -9.83 19.87 -22.15
C LEU A 584 -9.91 20.87 -23.33
N LYS A 585 -9.26 20.58 -24.46
CA LYS A 585 -9.20 21.46 -25.65
C LYS A 585 -9.99 20.92 -26.85
N LEU A 586 -10.42 19.66 -26.82
CA LEU A 586 -11.23 19.06 -27.89
C LEU A 586 -12.68 19.54 -27.77
N ILE A 587 -13.28 19.98 -28.87
CA ILE A 587 -14.67 20.42 -28.89
C ILE A 587 -15.62 19.22 -28.75
N ASN A 588 -16.57 19.34 -27.85
CA ASN A 588 -17.62 18.37 -27.56
C ASN A 588 -18.78 18.57 -28.56
N PRO A 589 -19.12 17.57 -29.40
CA PRO A 589 -20.05 17.77 -30.50
C PRO A 589 -21.50 18.02 -30.06
N ALA A 590 -21.87 17.63 -28.83
CA ALA A 590 -23.24 17.80 -28.32
C ALA A 590 -23.57 19.25 -27.92
N ASN A 591 -22.57 20.06 -27.56
CA ASN A 591 -22.78 21.41 -27.03
C ASN A 591 -21.81 22.48 -27.57
N GLN A 592 -20.89 22.09 -28.46
CA GLN A 592 -19.86 22.93 -29.09
C GLN A 592 -18.89 23.63 -28.10
N ARG A 593 -18.78 23.13 -26.86
CA ARG A 593 -17.82 23.62 -25.85
C ARG A 593 -16.54 22.78 -25.84
N PRO A 594 -15.38 23.34 -25.42
CA PRO A 594 -14.19 22.53 -25.13
C PRO A 594 -14.45 21.51 -24.02
N GLY A 595 -13.70 20.40 -24.01
CA GLY A 595 -13.82 19.32 -23.04
C GLY A 595 -14.63 18.14 -23.60
N ALA A 596 -13.92 17.17 -24.19
CA ALA A 596 -14.50 15.95 -24.76
C ALA A 596 -13.61 14.72 -24.52
N LEU A 597 -14.21 13.53 -24.41
CA LEU A 597 -13.52 12.28 -24.10
C LEU A 597 -12.72 11.78 -25.32
N ILE A 598 -11.49 11.30 -25.08
CA ILE A 598 -10.61 10.66 -26.07
C ILE A 598 -10.21 9.25 -25.63
N PHE A 599 -9.91 8.39 -26.62
CA PHE A 599 -9.64 6.96 -26.41
C PHE A 599 -8.25 6.57 -26.92
N ALA A 600 -7.62 5.60 -26.25
CA ALA A 600 -6.28 5.13 -26.59
C ALA A 600 -6.24 4.48 -27.98
N GLY A 601 -5.27 4.86 -28.82
CA GLY A 601 -5.07 4.25 -30.14
C GLY A 601 -6.13 4.58 -31.19
N ARG A 602 -6.95 5.63 -30.97
CA ARG A 602 -7.89 6.19 -31.96
C ARG A 602 -7.48 7.61 -32.33
N ASP A 603 -7.88 8.09 -33.51
CA ASP A 603 -7.75 9.50 -33.92
C ASP A 603 -6.33 10.09 -33.74
N GLY A 604 -5.31 9.26 -34.03
CA GLY A 604 -3.89 9.60 -33.85
C GLY A 604 -3.40 9.66 -32.40
N ARG A 605 -4.22 9.32 -31.40
CA ARG A 605 -3.86 9.38 -29.97
C ARG A 605 -2.95 8.22 -29.54
N PRO A 606 -1.86 8.47 -28.81
CA PRO A 606 -1.00 7.42 -28.28
C PRO A 606 -1.73 6.61 -27.22
N ARG A 607 -1.34 5.33 -27.05
CA ARG A 607 -2.00 4.39 -26.12
C ARG A 607 -1.75 4.66 -24.63
N THR A 608 -0.86 5.60 -24.32
CA THR A 608 -0.41 6.00 -22.98
C THR A 608 -0.95 7.36 -22.52
N PHE A 609 -1.53 8.14 -23.45
CA PHE A 609 -1.89 9.58 -23.34
C PHE A 609 -0.76 10.56 -23.00
N ALA A 610 0.24 10.16 -22.22
CA ALA A 610 1.48 10.90 -21.93
C ALA A 610 2.70 10.30 -22.67
N PRO A 611 3.80 11.05 -22.84
CA PRO A 611 5.06 10.55 -23.41
C PRO A 611 5.88 9.73 -22.39
N THR A 612 6.77 8.87 -22.91
CA THR A 612 7.87 8.26 -22.13
C THR A 612 8.81 9.36 -21.64
N GLN A 613 9.19 9.30 -20.37
CA GLN A 613 10.15 10.24 -19.77
C GLN A 613 11.56 9.64 -19.72
N ALA A 614 12.57 10.49 -19.81
CA ALA A 614 13.98 10.12 -19.67
C ALA A 614 14.71 11.15 -18.80
N ASN A 615 15.09 10.77 -17.59
CA ASN A 615 15.58 11.67 -16.54
C ASN A 615 16.98 11.29 -16.07
N TRP A 616 17.80 12.31 -15.78
CA TRP A 616 19.14 12.13 -15.22
C TRP A 616 19.12 12.26 -13.70
N GLU A 617 19.75 11.30 -13.02
CA GLU A 617 19.82 11.16 -11.57
C GLU A 617 21.27 11.33 -11.09
N PRO A 618 21.77 12.58 -10.96
CA PRO A 618 23.08 12.85 -10.40
C PRO A 618 23.05 12.69 -8.88
N ALA A 619 24.02 11.93 -8.35
CA ALA A 619 24.27 11.81 -6.92
C ALA A 619 25.77 11.88 -6.61
N THR A 620 26.10 12.38 -5.43
CA THR A 620 27.48 12.40 -4.94
C THR A 620 27.53 12.27 -3.43
N SER A 621 28.54 11.57 -2.91
CA SER A 621 28.80 11.43 -1.48
C SER A 621 30.29 11.45 -1.20
N TRP A 622 30.69 11.88 -0.01
CA TRP A 622 32.09 11.91 0.40
C TRP A 622 32.24 11.53 1.88
N ALA A 623 33.40 10.99 2.22
CA ALA A 623 33.78 10.64 3.58
C ALA A 623 35.20 11.14 3.87
N LEU A 624 35.37 11.86 4.98
CA LEU A 624 36.61 12.50 5.42
C LEU A 624 36.98 12.05 6.84
N ASN A 625 38.23 11.62 7.03
CA ASN A 625 38.85 11.38 8.34
C ASN A 625 39.77 12.57 8.67
N PRO A 626 39.26 13.67 9.26
CA PRO A 626 39.93 14.99 9.25
C PRO A 626 41.31 15.02 9.95
N TRP A 627 41.59 14.07 10.84
CA TRP A 627 42.84 13.99 11.60
C TRP A 627 43.68 12.74 11.28
N GLY A 628 43.38 12.04 10.18
CA GLY A 628 44.00 10.75 9.83
C GLY A 628 43.70 9.58 10.78
N SER A 629 43.04 9.85 11.91
CA SER A 629 42.56 8.83 12.84
C SER A 629 41.20 8.31 12.40
N ARG A 630 41.03 6.98 12.40
CA ARG A 630 39.74 6.31 12.17
C ARG A 630 38.68 6.59 13.25
N LYS A 631 39.04 7.28 14.34
CA LYS A 631 38.13 7.61 15.45
C LYS A 631 37.07 8.65 15.10
N THR A 632 37.16 9.37 13.98
CA THR A 632 36.09 10.30 13.56
C THR A 632 36.01 10.38 12.05
N VAL A 633 34.78 10.25 11.53
CA VAL A 633 34.44 10.34 10.11
C VAL A 633 33.39 11.43 9.93
N ILE A 634 33.64 12.35 9.00
CA ILE A 634 32.64 13.32 8.54
C ILE A 634 32.15 12.83 7.18
N ARG A 635 30.83 12.81 6.96
CA ARG A 635 30.21 12.37 5.70
C ARG A 635 29.25 13.41 5.18
N GLY A 636 29.27 13.65 3.87
CA GLY A 636 28.29 14.49 3.19
C GLY A 636 27.74 13.78 1.97
N SER A 637 26.47 14.04 1.62
CA SER A 637 25.86 13.51 0.39
C SER A 637 24.77 14.42 -0.16
N TYR A 638 24.58 14.37 -1.47
CA TYR A 638 23.44 14.91 -2.21
C TYR A 638 22.99 13.90 -3.26
N ALA A 639 21.68 13.77 -3.48
CA ALA A 639 21.11 13.01 -4.59
C ALA A 639 19.85 13.67 -5.13
N LEU A 640 19.66 13.60 -6.46
CA LEU A 640 18.40 13.84 -7.15
C LEU A 640 17.88 12.50 -7.68
N SER A 641 16.64 12.16 -7.34
CA SER A 641 15.96 10.95 -7.83
C SER A 641 14.54 11.23 -8.30
N PHE A 642 14.05 10.47 -9.28
CA PHE A 642 12.70 10.60 -9.83
C PHE A 642 11.78 9.47 -9.38
N ALA A 643 10.48 9.73 -9.39
CA ALA A 643 9.46 8.69 -9.26
C ALA A 643 9.19 8.00 -10.62
N SER A 644 8.45 6.90 -10.58
CA SER A 644 7.88 6.24 -11.76
C SER A 644 6.41 6.58 -11.95
N PHE A 645 5.87 6.34 -13.15
CA PHE A 645 4.43 6.38 -13.37
C PHE A 645 3.73 5.27 -12.57
N PRO A 646 2.75 5.61 -11.69
CA PRO A 646 2.19 4.63 -10.77
C PRO A 646 1.14 3.73 -11.44
N LEU A 647 1.19 2.43 -11.11
CA LEU A 647 0.34 1.39 -11.72
C LEU A 647 -0.62 0.78 -10.69
N TYR A 648 -1.80 1.41 -10.53
CA TYR A 648 -2.77 1.06 -9.49
C TYR A 648 -3.79 -0.05 -9.92
N PRO A 649 -4.22 -0.93 -8.99
CA PRO A 649 -5.36 -1.84 -9.16
C PRO A 649 -6.70 -1.09 -8.98
N THR A 650 -6.96 -0.18 -9.90
CA THR A 650 -8.12 0.71 -9.93
C THR A 650 -8.57 0.89 -11.37
N ASP A 651 -9.88 0.87 -11.59
CA ASP A 651 -10.47 0.94 -12.92
C ASP A 651 -10.52 2.41 -13.45
N PHE A 652 -9.77 3.33 -12.82
CA PHE A 652 -9.60 4.73 -13.27
C PHE A 652 -9.06 4.80 -14.69
N GLY A 653 -9.57 5.75 -15.48
CA GLY A 653 -9.20 5.99 -16.87
C GLY A 653 -9.85 5.01 -17.84
N THR A 654 -11.08 4.56 -17.57
CA THR A 654 -11.79 3.55 -18.38
C THR A 654 -13.25 3.92 -18.72
N LEU A 655 -13.65 5.17 -18.49
CA LEU A 655 -14.92 5.71 -18.98
C LEU A 655 -15.18 5.36 -20.46
N GLY A 656 -16.43 5.08 -20.78
CA GLY A 656 -16.85 4.57 -22.09
C GLY A 656 -16.67 3.06 -22.23
N PHE A 657 -15.58 2.47 -21.73
CA PHE A 657 -15.43 1.00 -21.69
C PHE A 657 -16.12 0.36 -20.47
N ASN A 658 -16.18 1.10 -19.37
CA ASN A 658 -17.03 0.84 -18.22
C ASN A 658 -18.04 1.98 -18.09
N ALA A 659 -19.20 1.70 -17.49
CA ALA A 659 -20.22 2.70 -17.20
C ALA A 659 -20.44 2.82 -15.69
N SER A 660 -20.66 4.05 -15.21
CA SER A 660 -21.11 4.29 -13.84
C SER A 660 -22.29 5.25 -13.85
N PRO A 661 -23.51 4.79 -14.21
CA PRO A 661 -24.70 5.63 -14.17
C PRO A 661 -24.89 6.19 -12.75
N LEU A 662 -25.15 7.49 -12.70
CA LEU A 662 -25.13 8.32 -11.52
C LEU A 662 -26.31 9.28 -11.57
N LEU A 663 -27.14 9.22 -10.54
CA LEU A 663 -28.22 10.16 -10.27
C LEU A 663 -27.81 10.98 -9.04
N VAL A 664 -27.90 12.29 -9.17
CA VAL A 664 -27.71 13.28 -8.09
C VAL A 664 -28.91 14.20 -8.16
N SER A 665 -29.41 14.68 -7.02
CA SER A 665 -30.51 15.62 -7.01
C SER A 665 -30.09 16.94 -7.67
N SER A 666 -31.03 17.61 -8.33
CA SER A 666 -30.83 19.00 -8.75
C SER A 666 -30.71 19.95 -7.55
N ASN A 667 -31.32 19.63 -6.41
CA ASN A 667 -31.06 20.31 -5.13
C ASN A 667 -31.40 19.34 -3.98
N ASP A 668 -30.39 18.90 -3.24
CA ASP A 668 -30.55 17.81 -2.26
C ASP A 668 -31.23 18.20 -0.95
N GLN A 669 -31.59 19.48 -0.80
CA GLN A 669 -32.44 19.99 0.27
C GLN A 669 -33.93 20.02 -0.14
N LEU A 670 -34.23 20.00 -1.45
CA LEU A 670 -35.58 20.18 -2.00
C LEU A 670 -36.14 18.91 -2.67
N LEU A 671 -35.32 18.15 -3.40
CA LEU A 671 -35.76 17.06 -4.27
C LEU A 671 -34.91 15.78 -4.10
N PRO A 672 -35.48 14.57 -4.28
CA PRO A 672 -34.72 13.33 -4.37
C PRO A 672 -34.05 13.15 -5.75
N ALA A 673 -32.93 12.44 -5.78
CA ALA A 673 -32.33 11.91 -7.01
C ALA A 673 -33.03 10.63 -7.50
N ALA A 674 -33.50 9.81 -6.56
CA ALA A 674 -34.20 8.56 -6.80
C ALA A 674 -35.05 8.17 -5.58
N THR A 675 -36.12 7.39 -5.82
CA THR A 675 -36.95 6.80 -4.76
C THR A 675 -36.76 5.29 -4.73
N LEU A 676 -36.42 4.71 -3.58
CA LEU A 676 -36.05 3.29 -3.48
C LEU A 676 -37.11 2.33 -4.04
N GLY A 677 -38.39 2.52 -3.71
CA GLY A 677 -39.50 1.72 -4.23
C GLY A 677 -39.71 1.77 -5.76
N LEU A 678 -39.14 2.76 -6.46
CA LEU A 678 -39.14 2.82 -7.93
C LEU A 678 -37.94 2.08 -8.55
N GLY A 679 -36.90 1.80 -7.76
CA GLY A 679 -35.65 1.19 -8.22
C GLY A 679 -34.72 2.15 -8.96
N PHE A 680 -33.69 1.59 -9.60
CA PHE A 680 -32.67 2.32 -10.34
C PHE A 680 -33.00 2.40 -11.84
N PRO A 681 -33.16 3.60 -12.43
CA PRO A 681 -33.43 3.79 -13.87
C PRO A 681 -32.44 3.08 -14.82
N GLN A 682 -32.94 2.64 -15.97
CA GLN A 682 -32.20 1.82 -16.96
C GLN A 682 -31.86 2.58 -18.26
N ASP A 683 -32.09 3.89 -18.28
CA ASP A 683 -32.00 4.81 -19.42
C ASP A 683 -30.59 5.34 -19.72
N PHE A 684 -29.56 4.66 -19.21
CA PHE A 684 -28.15 4.97 -19.49
C PHE A 684 -27.64 4.25 -20.75
N THR A 685 -26.64 4.83 -21.43
CA THR A 685 -26.01 4.16 -22.58
C THR A 685 -25.14 2.98 -22.08
N PRO A 686 -25.36 1.73 -22.55
CA PRO A 686 -24.55 0.60 -22.13
C PRO A 686 -23.13 0.67 -22.75
N PRO A 687 -22.09 0.25 -22.02
CA PRO A 687 -20.73 0.22 -22.57
C PRO A 687 -20.56 -0.92 -23.60
N PRO A 688 -19.70 -0.76 -24.63
CA PRO A 688 -18.77 0.35 -24.79
C PRO A 688 -19.38 1.58 -25.50
N ASP A 689 -19.49 2.70 -24.79
CA ASP A 689 -19.84 4.01 -25.37
C ASP A 689 -18.56 4.77 -25.73
N LEU A 690 -18.28 4.86 -27.02
CA LEU A 690 -17.03 5.42 -27.54
C LEU A 690 -17.26 6.78 -28.24
N ARG A 691 -18.34 7.49 -27.86
CA ARG A 691 -18.61 8.87 -28.27
C ARG A 691 -17.73 9.85 -27.47
N PRO A 692 -17.31 11.00 -28.03
CA PRO A 692 -16.63 12.06 -27.27
C PRO A 692 -17.49 12.66 -26.13
N THR A 693 -18.80 12.41 -26.15
CA THR A 693 -19.81 12.82 -25.17
C THR A 693 -19.98 11.85 -24.00
N ALA A 694 -19.34 10.68 -24.02
CA ALA A 694 -19.61 9.59 -23.06
C ALA A 694 -19.19 9.88 -21.59
N ALA A 695 -18.61 11.06 -21.33
CA ALA A 695 -18.29 11.55 -20.00
C ALA A 695 -19.16 12.75 -19.55
N ASN A 696 -20.12 13.19 -20.37
CA ASN A 696 -21.07 14.23 -19.97
C ASN A 696 -21.86 13.80 -18.72
N ASP A 697 -22.26 14.76 -17.90
CA ASP A 697 -23.15 14.59 -16.74
C ASP A 697 -22.64 13.68 -15.61
N ILE A 698 -21.39 13.21 -15.69
CA ILE A 698 -20.67 12.48 -14.65
C ILE A 698 -19.37 13.22 -14.24
N LYS A 699 -18.62 12.68 -13.26
CA LYS A 699 -17.25 13.15 -12.94
C LYS A 699 -16.28 12.52 -13.92
N ALA A 700 -15.71 13.33 -14.81
CA ALA A 700 -14.80 12.89 -15.87
C ALA A 700 -13.40 12.57 -15.33
N GLU A 701 -12.64 11.78 -16.09
CA GLU A 701 -11.29 11.30 -15.73
C GLU A 701 -10.23 11.91 -16.65
N TYR A 702 -9.17 12.50 -16.08
CA TYR A 702 -8.13 13.23 -16.81
C TYR A 702 -6.74 12.64 -16.57
N PHE A 703 -6.00 12.36 -17.65
CA PHE A 703 -4.55 12.13 -17.59
C PHE A 703 -3.81 13.41 -17.94
N GLU A 704 -2.83 13.78 -17.14
CA GLU A 704 -1.92 14.89 -17.42
C GLU A 704 -1.03 14.56 -18.64
N PRO A 705 -1.26 15.18 -19.81
CA PRO A 705 -0.61 14.78 -21.06
C PRO A 705 0.88 15.13 -21.13
N LEU A 706 1.38 16.04 -20.28
CA LEU A 706 2.81 16.34 -20.20
C LEU A 706 3.61 15.19 -19.55
N GLY A 707 2.97 14.33 -18.76
CA GLY A 707 3.62 13.21 -18.10
C GLY A 707 4.75 13.62 -17.15
N ILE A 708 4.64 14.76 -16.47
CA ILE A 708 5.66 15.22 -15.53
C ILE A 708 5.75 14.21 -14.37
N LEU A 709 6.96 13.72 -14.10
CA LEU A 709 7.26 12.85 -12.98
C LEU A 709 7.66 13.67 -11.74
N PRO A 710 7.21 13.27 -10.53
CA PRO A 710 7.76 13.75 -9.28
C PRO A 710 9.27 13.55 -9.21
N TYR A 711 9.96 14.48 -8.54
CA TYR A 711 11.35 14.28 -8.13
C TYR A 711 11.59 14.71 -6.69
N GLU A 712 12.64 14.16 -6.10
CA GLU A 712 13.10 14.49 -4.76
C GLU A 712 14.59 14.84 -4.79
N GLN A 713 14.94 15.92 -4.09
CA GLN A 713 16.32 16.25 -3.76
C GLN A 713 16.55 15.93 -2.28
N SER A 714 17.55 15.10 -1.99
CA SER A 714 17.97 14.79 -0.61
C SER A 714 19.40 15.23 -0.37
N TRP A 715 19.69 15.76 0.82
CA TRP A 715 21.04 16.08 1.27
C TRP A 715 21.25 15.71 2.74
N ARG A 716 22.48 15.33 3.08
CA ARG A 716 22.86 14.92 4.44
C ARG A 716 24.28 15.38 4.77
N LEU A 717 24.46 15.76 6.03
CA LEU A 717 25.76 15.98 6.67
C LEU A 717 25.79 15.19 7.99
N GLU A 718 26.81 14.38 8.21
CA GLU A 718 26.97 13.53 9.39
C GLU A 718 28.39 13.63 9.96
N VAL A 719 28.49 13.57 11.28
CA VAL A 719 29.73 13.34 12.03
C VAL A 719 29.55 12.09 12.88
N GLU A 720 30.41 11.10 12.69
CA GLU A 720 30.49 9.86 13.47
C GLU A 720 31.81 9.83 14.26
N ARG A 721 31.76 9.43 15.53
CA ARG A 721 32.94 9.34 16.40
C ARG A 721 32.90 8.12 17.32
N ASP A 722 33.98 7.35 17.30
CA ASP A 722 34.27 6.32 18.30
C ASP A 722 34.79 6.98 19.59
N LEU A 723 34.18 6.62 20.72
CA LEU A 723 34.48 7.07 22.07
C LEU A 723 35.01 5.89 22.93
N PRO A 724 35.55 6.15 24.14
CA PRO A 724 35.89 5.09 25.09
C PRO A 724 34.70 4.20 25.48
N ALA A 725 34.99 3.03 26.07
CA ALA A 725 33.99 2.05 26.50
C ALA A 725 33.02 1.57 25.39
N ASP A 726 33.55 1.40 24.18
CA ASP A 726 32.87 0.85 23.00
C ASP A 726 31.66 1.67 22.49
N PHE A 727 31.57 2.94 22.87
CA PHE A 727 30.53 3.85 22.40
C PHE A 727 30.86 4.45 21.02
N VAL A 728 29.83 4.58 20.19
CA VAL A 728 29.84 5.29 18.91
C VAL A 728 28.75 6.35 18.96
N VAL A 729 29.10 7.61 18.69
CA VAL A 729 28.15 8.72 18.60
C VAL A 729 28.08 9.19 17.16
N ARG A 730 26.87 9.31 16.63
CA ARG A 730 26.56 9.88 15.32
C ARG A 730 25.63 11.07 15.50
N LEU A 731 26.00 12.21 14.92
CA LEU A 731 25.14 13.38 14.79
C LEU A 731 24.98 13.68 13.29
N ALA A 732 23.74 13.71 12.81
CA ALA A 732 23.44 13.99 11.41
C ALA A 732 22.33 15.04 11.25
N TYR A 733 22.48 15.87 10.23
CA TYR A 733 21.41 16.69 9.65
C TYR A 733 21.05 16.12 8.28
N GLN A 734 19.76 16.03 8.01
CA GLN A 734 19.17 15.56 6.75
C GLN A 734 18.08 16.55 6.33
N GLY A 735 18.02 16.85 5.04
CA GLY A 735 16.92 17.60 4.45
C GLY A 735 16.50 17.00 3.11
N GLU A 736 15.20 17.09 2.84
CA GLU A 736 14.56 16.49 1.66
C GLU A 736 13.60 17.52 1.07
N ARG A 737 13.51 17.57 -0.26
CA ARG A 737 12.60 18.45 -1.01
C ARG A 737 11.93 17.68 -2.14
N GLY A 738 10.64 17.40 -1.99
CA GLY A 738 9.80 16.90 -3.06
C GLY A 738 9.28 18.05 -3.93
N VAL A 739 9.35 17.89 -5.26
CA VAL A 739 8.79 18.82 -6.25
C VAL A 739 8.01 18.01 -7.30
N HIS A 740 6.96 18.60 -7.86
CA HIS A 740 6.02 17.95 -8.79
C HIS A 740 5.41 16.65 -8.26
N GLN A 741 5.32 16.56 -6.93
CA GLN A 741 4.80 15.40 -6.22
C GLN A 741 3.33 15.20 -6.58
N TYR A 742 2.94 13.96 -6.87
CA TYR A 742 1.56 13.67 -7.26
C TYR A 742 0.62 13.90 -6.09
N ILE A 743 -0.34 14.81 -6.27
CA ILE A 743 -1.54 14.90 -5.43
C ILE A 743 -2.63 14.08 -6.12
N GLY A 744 -3.45 13.39 -5.32
CA GLY A 744 -4.44 12.43 -5.79
C GLY A 744 -5.90 12.88 -5.69
N ASP A 745 -6.79 11.89 -5.56
CA ASP A 745 -8.23 12.09 -5.30
C ASP A 745 -8.47 13.17 -4.23
N GLY A 746 -9.32 14.13 -4.57
CA GLY A 746 -9.60 15.34 -3.78
C GLY A 746 -9.29 16.64 -4.54
N ILE A 747 -8.40 16.61 -5.55
CA ILE A 747 -8.28 17.72 -6.51
C ILE A 747 -9.46 17.67 -7.50
N GLU A 748 -10.04 18.85 -7.75
CA GLU A 748 -11.09 19.09 -8.72
C GLU A 748 -10.57 20.03 -9.82
N LEU A 749 -10.49 19.56 -11.07
CA LEU A 749 -10.00 20.36 -12.22
C LEU A 749 -11.11 21.12 -12.97
N ASN A 750 -12.37 21.01 -12.51
CA ASN A 750 -13.51 21.85 -12.87
C ASN A 750 -14.03 22.66 -11.65
N PRO A 751 -13.17 23.44 -10.95
CA PRO A 751 -13.55 24.09 -9.71
C PRO A 751 -14.38 25.35 -9.94
N LEU A 752 -15.04 25.81 -8.89
CA LEU A 752 -15.67 27.13 -8.81
C LEU A 752 -14.69 28.13 -8.18
N SER A 753 -14.75 29.40 -8.58
CA SER A 753 -14.04 30.49 -7.88
C SER A 753 -14.70 30.73 -6.51
N PRO A 754 -13.96 30.95 -5.41
CA PRO A 754 -14.54 31.32 -4.11
C PRO A 754 -15.45 32.56 -4.17
N GLU A 755 -15.31 33.42 -5.18
CA GLU A 755 -16.16 34.59 -5.41
C GLU A 755 -17.65 34.22 -5.61
N VAL A 756 -17.94 33.02 -6.11
CA VAL A 756 -19.34 32.57 -6.35
C VAL A 756 -20.12 32.35 -5.06
N LEU A 757 -19.46 32.25 -3.90
CA LEU A 757 -20.10 32.15 -2.59
C LEU A 757 -21.07 33.31 -2.31
N SER A 758 -20.92 34.44 -3.02
CA SER A 758 -21.87 35.55 -3.03
C SER A 758 -23.30 35.17 -3.48
N PHE A 759 -23.47 34.11 -4.28
CA PHE A 759 -24.79 33.60 -4.71
C PHE A 759 -25.51 32.76 -3.62
N ARG A 760 -24.83 32.43 -2.52
CA ARG A 760 -25.38 31.69 -1.37
C ARG A 760 -26.17 30.43 -1.79
N ASP A 761 -27.40 30.30 -1.32
CA ASP A 761 -28.22 29.09 -1.42
C ASP A 761 -28.54 28.65 -2.85
N GLN A 762 -28.44 29.57 -3.84
CA GLN A 762 -28.52 29.23 -5.26
C GLN A 762 -27.46 28.20 -5.69
N LEU A 763 -26.30 28.17 -5.01
CA LEU A 763 -25.23 27.19 -5.26
C LEU A 763 -25.61 25.74 -4.90
N ASN A 764 -26.69 25.54 -4.14
CA ASN A 764 -27.27 24.23 -3.86
C ASN A 764 -28.12 23.71 -5.04
N ASP A 765 -28.51 24.58 -5.99
CA ASP A 765 -29.02 24.12 -7.29
C ASP A 765 -27.84 23.68 -8.18
N LEU A 766 -27.89 22.43 -8.61
CA LEU A 766 -26.82 21.73 -9.30
C LEU A 766 -26.60 22.25 -10.73
N ASP A 767 -27.64 22.70 -11.42
CA ASP A 767 -27.52 23.16 -12.80
C ASP A 767 -27.05 24.63 -12.83
N PHE A 768 -27.44 25.45 -11.85
CA PHE A 768 -26.80 26.74 -11.55
C PHE A 768 -25.33 26.55 -11.16
N ASN A 769 -25.03 25.63 -10.23
CA ASN A 769 -23.67 25.28 -9.81
C ASN A 769 -22.79 24.86 -10.99
N LEU A 770 -23.31 24.05 -11.91
CA LEU A 770 -22.63 23.67 -13.15
C LEU A 770 -22.42 24.86 -14.09
N SER A 771 -23.42 25.74 -14.24
CA SER A 771 -23.37 26.88 -15.17
C SER A 771 -22.20 27.84 -14.91
N LEU A 772 -21.76 27.90 -13.64
CA LEU A 772 -20.64 28.71 -13.16
C LEU A 772 -19.26 28.03 -13.35
N ARG A 773 -19.20 26.76 -13.75
CA ARG A 773 -17.94 26.01 -13.93
C ARG A 773 -17.35 26.18 -15.33
N PRO A 774 -16.01 26.11 -15.50
CA PRO A 774 -15.37 26.18 -16.82
C PRO A 774 -15.85 25.11 -17.83
N TYR A 775 -16.17 23.91 -17.36
CA TYR A 775 -16.71 22.79 -18.15
C TYR A 775 -18.08 22.39 -17.61
N PRO A 776 -19.17 23.14 -17.92
CA PRO A 776 -20.49 22.92 -17.32
C PRO A 776 -21.08 21.55 -17.66
N GLN A 777 -20.60 20.87 -18.71
CA GLN A 777 -21.07 19.54 -19.10
C GLN A 777 -20.55 18.38 -18.23
N PHE A 778 -19.72 18.65 -17.21
CA PHE A 778 -19.16 17.63 -16.31
C PHE A 778 -19.41 17.98 -14.85
N ARG A 779 -19.90 17.02 -14.05
CA ARG A 779 -20.10 17.16 -12.59
C ARG A 779 -18.78 17.34 -11.82
N GLY A 780 -17.66 17.11 -12.49
CA GLY A 780 -16.29 17.35 -12.02
C GLY A 780 -15.28 16.73 -12.98
N ILE A 781 -13.99 16.97 -12.76
CA ILE A 781 -12.87 16.40 -13.50
C ILE A 781 -11.81 15.95 -12.49
N SER A 782 -11.68 14.64 -12.30
CA SER A 782 -10.63 14.05 -11.45
C SER A 782 -9.35 13.77 -12.25
N PRO A 783 -8.17 14.22 -11.79
CA PRO A 783 -6.88 13.77 -12.31
C PRO A 783 -6.44 12.39 -11.77
N GLY A 784 -7.29 11.75 -10.96
CA GLY A 784 -6.93 10.54 -10.20
C GLY A 784 -5.71 10.79 -9.33
N TYR A 785 -4.79 9.82 -9.29
CA TYR A 785 -3.59 9.84 -8.45
C TYR A 785 -2.35 10.49 -9.10
N GLY A 786 -2.52 11.31 -10.13
CA GLY A 786 -1.44 11.66 -11.07
C GLY A 786 -1.18 13.15 -11.29
N TYR A 787 -1.60 14.07 -10.41
CA TYR A 787 -1.47 15.51 -10.69
C TYR A 787 -0.18 16.14 -10.10
N PRO A 788 0.78 16.59 -10.93
CA PRO A 788 2.17 16.86 -10.53
C PRO A 788 2.39 18.26 -9.94
N VAL A 789 1.54 18.67 -8.98
CA VAL A 789 1.53 20.04 -8.42
C VAL A 789 1.94 20.13 -6.94
N GLY A 790 2.22 18.99 -6.31
CA GLY A 790 2.62 18.91 -4.91
C GLY A 790 4.09 19.29 -4.66
N SER A 791 4.36 19.80 -3.46
CA SER A 791 5.72 19.97 -2.94
C SER A 791 5.76 19.71 -1.43
N SER A 792 6.86 19.10 -0.99
CA SER A 792 7.16 18.77 0.40
C SER A 792 8.56 19.25 0.77
N PHE A 793 8.78 19.54 2.05
CA PHE A 793 10.07 19.96 2.59
C PHE A 793 10.25 19.42 4.00
N LEU A 794 11.30 18.62 4.20
CA LEU A 794 11.67 18.06 5.50
C LEU A 794 13.00 18.66 5.98
N HIS A 795 13.07 18.99 7.26
CA HIS A 795 14.32 19.05 8.01
C HIS A 795 14.32 17.98 9.10
N ARG A 796 15.44 17.28 9.28
CA ARG A 796 15.61 16.28 10.36
C ARG A 796 17.01 16.32 10.95
N GLY A 797 17.10 16.55 12.25
CA GLY A 797 18.27 16.23 13.07
C GLY A 797 18.15 14.81 13.64
N ASN A 798 19.26 14.09 13.68
CA ASN A 798 19.36 12.73 14.21
C ASN A 798 20.60 12.59 15.09
N LEU A 799 20.41 12.19 16.35
CA LEU A 799 21.46 11.81 17.28
C LEU A 799 21.33 10.30 17.57
N ARG A 800 22.35 9.51 17.25
CA ARG A 800 22.42 8.09 17.63
C ARG A 800 23.65 7.84 18.51
N VAL A 801 23.43 7.15 19.63
CA VAL A 801 24.46 6.74 20.59
C VAL A 801 24.36 5.22 20.74
N GLU A 802 25.43 4.52 20.41
CA GLU A 802 25.45 3.06 20.31
C GLU A 802 26.64 2.50 21.07
N LYS A 803 26.39 1.66 22.08
CA LYS A 803 27.42 0.90 22.78
C LYS A 803 27.51 -0.48 22.13
N ARG A 804 28.65 -0.80 21.51
CA ARG A 804 28.91 -2.15 20.97
C ARG A 804 28.88 -3.17 22.13
N PHE A 805 28.59 -4.43 21.82
CA PHE A 805 28.47 -5.47 22.85
C PHE A 805 29.79 -5.65 23.60
N SER A 806 29.76 -5.40 24.91
CA SER A 806 30.84 -5.73 25.85
C SER A 806 30.28 -5.76 27.27
N HIS A 807 30.87 -6.58 28.15
CA HIS A 807 30.38 -6.79 29.52
C HIS A 807 28.89 -7.22 29.60
N GLY A 808 28.44 -8.02 28.63
CA GLY A 808 27.06 -8.50 28.53
C GLY A 808 26.05 -7.51 27.92
N LEU A 809 26.42 -6.23 27.75
CA LEU A 809 25.50 -5.16 27.34
C LEU A 809 25.76 -4.66 25.92
N ASN A 810 24.71 -4.68 25.09
CA ASN A 810 24.55 -3.92 23.85
C ASN A 810 23.40 -2.90 24.02
N PHE A 811 23.60 -1.66 23.58
CA PHE A 811 22.65 -0.56 23.76
C PHE A 811 22.67 0.39 22.57
N SER A 812 21.50 0.84 22.11
CA SER A 812 21.36 1.83 21.04
C SER A 812 20.21 2.80 21.33
N LEU A 813 20.58 4.04 21.64
CA LEU A 813 19.70 5.21 21.69
C LEU A 813 19.69 5.90 20.31
N SER A 814 18.52 6.26 19.81
CA SER A 814 18.35 7.16 18.67
C SER A 814 17.31 8.23 19.02
N TYR A 815 17.63 9.49 18.72
CA TYR A 815 16.75 10.64 18.91
C TYR A 815 16.63 11.42 17.60
N PHE A 816 15.40 11.67 17.18
CA PHE A 816 15.05 12.44 16.00
C PHE A 816 14.34 13.73 16.41
N PHE A 817 14.74 14.82 15.79
CA PHE A 817 14.06 16.12 15.84
C PHE A 817 13.73 16.53 14.40
N SER A 818 12.45 16.71 14.07
CA SER A 818 12.04 16.95 12.67
C SER A 818 11.06 18.10 12.49
N LYS A 819 10.95 18.59 11.26
CA LYS A 819 9.84 19.44 10.80
C LYS A 819 9.55 19.12 9.34
N SER A 820 8.32 18.73 9.02
CA SER A 820 7.82 18.54 7.67
C SER A 820 6.74 19.56 7.33
N ILE A 821 6.85 20.17 6.14
CA ILE A 821 5.91 21.15 5.59
C ILE A 821 5.57 20.75 4.16
N ASP A 822 4.30 20.71 3.80
CA ASP A 822 3.84 20.36 2.46
C ASP A 822 2.46 20.95 2.13
N ASN A 823 2.06 20.84 0.86
CA ASN A 823 0.67 20.93 0.40
C ASN A 823 0.12 19.55 -0.07
N LEU A 824 0.75 18.45 0.34
CA LEU A 824 0.34 17.09 -0.04
C LEU A 824 -0.86 16.70 0.81
N LEU A 825 -2.06 16.79 0.23
CA LEU A 825 -3.34 16.82 0.96
C LEU A 825 -3.65 15.59 1.84
N GLY A 826 -2.82 14.54 1.79
CA GLY A 826 -2.87 13.42 2.74
C GLY A 826 -4.07 12.48 2.59
N GLY A 827 -4.84 12.64 1.51
CA GLY A 827 -6.12 11.95 1.28
C GLY A 827 -7.37 12.80 1.57
N ALA A 828 -7.21 14.07 1.94
CA ALA A 828 -8.29 15.06 2.00
C ALA A 828 -8.37 15.89 0.71
N SER A 829 -9.51 16.53 0.48
CA SER A 829 -9.66 17.58 -0.54
C SER A 829 -9.07 18.92 -0.05
N PRO A 830 -8.71 19.85 -0.96
CA PRO A 830 -8.34 21.22 -0.60
C PRO A 830 -9.61 22.03 -0.27
N GLN A 831 -9.45 23.14 0.43
CA GLN A 831 -10.52 24.13 0.60
C GLN A 831 -10.74 24.95 -0.67
N ASN A 832 -9.69 25.16 -1.47
CA ASN A 832 -9.79 25.86 -2.76
C ASN A 832 -8.87 25.20 -3.80
N SER A 833 -9.45 24.44 -4.74
CA SER A 833 -8.69 23.83 -5.85
C SER A 833 -8.03 24.85 -6.79
N ASN A 834 -8.46 26.13 -6.78
CA ASN A 834 -7.81 27.20 -7.53
C ASN A 834 -6.52 27.71 -6.87
N ASP A 835 -6.34 27.51 -5.55
CA ASP A 835 -5.12 27.86 -4.82
C ASP A 835 -4.60 26.72 -3.95
N LEU A 836 -4.01 25.73 -4.62
CA LEU A 836 -3.28 24.62 -3.99
C LEU A 836 -1.98 25.07 -3.29
N LYS A 837 -1.63 26.36 -3.28
CA LYS A 837 -0.48 26.88 -2.49
C LYS A 837 -0.92 27.28 -1.08
N ALA A 838 -2.16 27.72 -0.89
CA ALA A 838 -2.73 28.03 0.42
C ALA A 838 -2.77 26.82 1.37
N GLU A 839 -2.89 25.61 0.83
CA GLU A 839 -2.86 24.35 1.59
C GLU A 839 -1.49 24.05 2.26
N LYS A 840 -0.44 24.82 1.94
CA LYS A 840 0.91 24.61 2.44
C LYS A 840 1.00 24.87 3.96
N SER A 841 1.18 23.81 4.71
CA SER A 841 1.05 23.77 6.18
C SER A 841 1.97 22.71 6.79
N LEU A 842 1.91 22.47 8.10
CA LEU A 842 2.61 21.30 8.66
C LEU A 842 2.04 20.02 8.06
N ASN A 843 2.91 19.03 7.82
CA ASN A 843 2.46 17.69 7.47
C ASN A 843 1.58 17.13 8.62
N PRO A 844 0.40 16.54 8.35
CA PRO A 844 -0.48 16.00 9.40
C PRO A 844 0.12 14.80 10.17
N TYR A 845 1.23 14.25 9.69
CA TYR A 845 2.03 13.19 10.31
C TYR A 845 3.38 13.70 10.88
N ASP A 846 3.56 15.02 11.03
CA ASP A 846 4.80 15.64 11.56
C ASP A 846 5.07 15.24 13.03
N ILE A 847 5.96 14.28 13.24
CA ILE A 847 6.48 13.91 14.56
C ILE A 847 7.70 14.79 14.87
N ARG A 848 7.49 15.77 15.75
CA ARG A 848 8.50 16.78 16.13
C ARG A 848 9.68 16.19 16.89
N HIS A 849 9.42 15.29 17.82
CA HIS A 849 10.41 14.58 18.65
C HIS A 849 10.10 13.08 18.66
N GLN A 850 11.10 12.25 18.42
CA GLN A 850 11.02 10.81 18.67
C GLN A 850 12.31 10.30 19.33
N VAL A 851 12.18 9.57 20.43
CA VAL A 851 13.25 8.80 21.06
C VAL A 851 12.95 7.31 20.83
N SER A 852 13.98 6.53 20.52
CA SER A 852 13.92 5.07 20.44
C SER A 852 15.15 4.46 21.09
N ILE A 853 14.93 3.64 22.11
CA ILE A 853 15.97 2.98 22.92
C ILE A 853 15.85 1.49 22.70
N ASN A 854 16.96 0.85 22.36
CA ASN A 854 17.05 -0.60 22.16
C ASN A 854 18.15 -1.13 23.07
N TYR A 855 17.93 -2.24 23.76
CA TYR A 855 18.94 -2.86 24.61
C TYR A 855 18.86 -4.38 24.58
N LEU A 856 20.02 -5.01 24.79
CA LEU A 856 20.18 -6.44 25.05
C LEU A 856 21.23 -6.58 26.16
N TYR A 857 20.86 -7.24 27.25
CA TYR A 857 21.72 -7.51 28.39
C TYR A 857 21.69 -9.01 28.72
N GLU A 858 22.82 -9.69 28.50
CA GLU A 858 23.05 -11.03 29.04
C GLU A 858 23.33 -10.93 30.53
N PHE A 859 22.57 -11.65 31.36
CA PHE A 859 22.85 -11.70 32.79
C PHE A 859 24.14 -12.50 33.02
N PRO A 860 25.15 -11.95 33.73
CA PRO A 860 26.41 -12.65 33.98
C PRO A 860 26.25 -13.65 35.14
N LEU A 861 25.43 -14.68 34.89
CA LEU A 861 25.06 -15.75 35.81
C LEU A 861 25.65 -17.11 35.36
N GLY A 862 26.05 -17.93 36.33
CA GLY A 862 26.55 -19.29 36.10
C GLY A 862 28.08 -19.40 36.10
N GLU A 863 28.56 -20.62 35.84
CA GLU A 863 29.99 -20.96 35.84
C GLU A 863 30.83 -19.99 34.98
N GLY A 864 31.93 -19.48 35.54
CA GLY A 864 32.83 -18.53 34.90
C GLY A 864 32.26 -17.11 34.72
N ARG A 865 31.06 -16.81 35.25
CA ARG A 865 30.46 -15.47 35.23
C ARG A 865 30.49 -14.82 36.63
N ALA A 866 30.12 -13.54 36.70
CA ALA A 866 30.31 -12.70 37.89
C ALA A 866 29.37 -13.02 39.07
N PHE A 867 28.20 -13.60 38.81
CA PHE A 867 27.20 -13.96 39.83
C PHE A 867 26.78 -15.42 39.70
N LEU A 868 26.41 -16.05 40.82
CA LEU A 868 26.01 -17.48 40.89
C LEU A 868 26.97 -18.40 40.13
N ASN A 869 28.28 -18.24 40.37
CA ASN A 869 29.35 -19.05 39.77
C ASN A 869 29.32 -20.49 40.32
N GLN A 870 28.39 -21.29 39.82
CA GLN A 870 28.17 -22.69 40.19
C GLN A 870 28.00 -23.53 38.92
N GLY A 871 28.74 -24.65 38.85
CA GLY A 871 28.67 -25.62 37.75
C GLY A 871 27.70 -26.77 38.02
N GLY A 872 27.67 -27.74 37.10
CA GLY A 872 26.84 -28.94 37.23
C GLY A 872 25.35 -28.66 36.98
N TRP A 873 24.45 -29.45 37.56
CA TRP A 873 23.00 -29.38 37.23
C TRP A 873 22.35 -28.01 37.49
N LEU A 874 22.85 -27.24 38.46
CA LEU A 874 22.38 -25.89 38.76
C LEU A 874 22.71 -24.88 37.65
N GLN A 875 23.81 -25.10 36.91
CA GLN A 875 24.25 -24.26 35.78
C GLN A 875 23.16 -24.14 34.71
N GLY A 876 22.48 -25.26 34.41
CA GLY A 876 21.36 -25.30 33.47
C GLY A 876 20.16 -24.45 33.89
N LEU A 877 20.00 -24.17 35.20
CA LEU A 877 18.96 -23.30 35.74
C LEU A 877 19.41 -21.83 35.79
N VAL A 878 20.63 -21.53 36.25
CA VAL A 878 21.10 -20.15 36.49
C VAL A 878 21.71 -19.45 35.27
N ALA A 879 22.35 -20.17 34.34
CA ALA A 879 23.05 -19.55 33.20
C ALA A 879 22.10 -19.23 32.02
N GLY A 880 22.57 -18.47 31.04
CA GLY A 880 21.88 -18.31 29.74
C GLY A 880 20.59 -17.48 29.75
N TRP A 881 20.36 -16.67 30.78
CA TRP A 881 19.30 -15.66 30.79
C TRP A 881 19.75 -14.37 30.08
N SER A 882 18.90 -13.81 29.24
CA SER A 882 19.08 -12.48 28.65
C SER A 882 17.78 -11.67 28.65
N LEU A 883 17.91 -10.36 28.87
CA LEU A 883 16.83 -9.39 28.81
C LEU A 883 17.08 -8.46 27.63
N SER A 884 16.11 -8.32 26.73
CA SER A 884 16.11 -7.29 25.70
C SER A 884 14.85 -6.44 25.77
N GLY A 885 14.88 -5.29 25.09
CA GLY A 885 13.69 -4.44 25.00
C GLY A 885 13.86 -3.25 24.07
N VAL A 886 12.71 -2.70 23.70
CA VAL A 886 12.55 -1.53 22.84
C VAL A 886 11.60 -0.55 23.52
N ALA A 887 12.08 0.65 23.84
CA ALA A 887 11.25 1.75 24.32
C ALA A 887 11.18 2.84 23.25
N VAL A 888 9.97 3.26 22.90
CA VAL A 888 9.72 4.34 21.92
C VAL A 888 8.87 5.42 22.56
N PHE A 889 9.31 6.67 22.45
CA PHE A 889 8.60 7.86 22.90
C PHE A 889 8.47 8.81 21.72
N ARG A 890 7.28 9.36 21.46
CA ARG A 890 7.07 10.36 20.40
C ARG A 890 6.13 11.48 20.85
N SER A 891 6.43 12.70 20.43
CA SER A 891 5.46 13.80 20.44
C SER A 891 4.29 13.48 19.53
N GLY A 892 3.10 13.97 19.84
CA GLY A 892 1.96 13.88 18.94
C GLY A 892 2.15 14.69 17.64
N THR A 893 1.36 14.34 16.64
CA THR A 893 1.22 15.07 15.38
C THR A 893 0.44 16.39 15.59
N PRO A 894 0.46 17.32 14.62
CA PRO A 894 -0.40 18.51 14.65
C PRO A 894 -1.88 18.17 14.82
N VAL A 895 -2.64 19.04 15.49
CA VAL A 895 -4.12 18.91 15.52
C VAL A 895 -4.69 19.31 14.15
N ILE A 896 -5.71 18.59 13.70
CA ILE A 896 -6.54 18.97 12.56
C ILE A 896 -7.87 19.46 13.13
N LEU A 897 -8.32 20.64 12.70
CA LEU A 897 -9.60 21.22 13.09
C LEU A 897 -10.48 21.37 11.86
N THR A 898 -11.75 21.02 11.99
CA THR A 898 -12.76 21.12 10.93
C THR A 898 -14.06 21.65 11.51
N PRO A 899 -14.83 22.47 10.77
CA PRO A 899 -16.14 22.90 11.21
C PRO A 899 -17.12 21.71 11.24
N LEU A 900 -18.13 21.80 12.09
CA LEU A 900 -19.17 20.77 12.24
C LEU A 900 -20.10 20.69 11.01
N PHE A 901 -20.34 21.82 10.35
CA PHE A 901 -21.13 21.93 9.14
C PHE A 901 -20.30 22.56 8.00
N ASN A 902 -20.59 22.17 6.75
CA ASN A 902 -20.00 22.76 5.54
C ASN A 902 -21.11 23.18 4.56
N ASN A 903 -21.74 24.33 4.84
CA ASN A 903 -22.73 24.92 3.94
C ASN A 903 -22.04 25.92 2.99
N THR A 904 -21.33 25.41 1.98
CA THR A 904 -20.66 26.20 0.94
C THR A 904 -21.24 25.97 -0.47
N GLY A 905 -22.43 25.37 -0.59
CA GLY A 905 -23.03 25.07 -1.90
C GLY A 905 -22.12 24.24 -2.80
N HIS A 906 -21.44 23.24 -2.23
CA HIS A 906 -20.46 22.39 -2.91
C HIS A 906 -19.27 23.12 -3.59
N VAL A 907 -18.99 24.39 -3.23
CA VAL A 907 -17.81 25.12 -3.71
C VAL A 907 -16.52 24.56 -3.11
N ALA A 908 -16.54 24.16 -1.83
CA ALA A 908 -15.41 23.57 -1.12
C ALA A 908 -15.75 22.16 -0.62
N GLU A 909 -15.09 21.12 -1.14
CA GLU A 909 -15.28 19.73 -0.66
C GLU A 909 -14.80 19.57 0.80
N ALA A 910 -13.81 20.35 1.24
CA ALA A 910 -13.34 20.42 2.62
C ALA A 910 -13.30 21.88 3.10
N LEU A 911 -13.74 22.13 4.34
CA LEU A 911 -13.78 23.47 4.94
C LEU A 911 -12.80 23.54 6.13
N ARG A 912 -12.14 24.68 6.34
CA ARG A 912 -11.29 24.96 7.51
C ARG A 912 -12.11 25.70 8.57
N VAL A 913 -11.63 25.72 9.81
CA VAL A 913 -12.22 26.58 10.86
C VAL A 913 -11.78 28.03 10.68
N ASN A 914 -12.43 28.97 11.36
CA ASN A 914 -11.88 30.31 11.56
C ASN A 914 -11.08 30.35 12.86
N VAL A 915 -9.94 31.06 12.86
CA VAL A 915 -9.16 31.39 14.06
C VAL A 915 -9.67 32.71 14.63
N VAL A 916 -9.96 32.74 15.93
CA VAL A 916 -10.46 33.92 16.64
C VAL A 916 -9.27 34.80 17.07
N PRO A 917 -9.14 36.05 16.56
CA PRO A 917 -7.96 36.87 16.83
C PRO A 917 -7.78 37.19 18.33
N GLY A 918 -6.57 36.96 18.84
CA GLY A 918 -6.19 37.31 20.23
C GLY A 918 -6.61 36.30 21.30
N VAL A 919 -7.30 35.20 20.94
CA VAL A 919 -7.63 34.12 21.88
C VAL A 919 -6.56 33.03 21.78
N ASP A 920 -5.98 32.63 22.92
CA ASP A 920 -4.97 31.57 22.96
C ASP A 920 -5.63 30.18 22.73
N PRO A 921 -5.18 29.39 21.74
CA PRO A 921 -5.67 28.03 21.52
C PRO A 921 -5.19 27.02 22.59
N HIS A 922 -4.22 27.36 23.42
CA HIS A 922 -3.78 26.50 24.51
C HIS A 922 -4.67 26.62 25.76
N VAL A 923 -4.64 25.60 26.61
CA VAL A 923 -5.14 25.68 27.99
C VAL A 923 -3.97 25.57 28.97
N PRO A 924 -4.02 26.20 30.16
CA PRO A 924 -2.92 26.17 31.12
C PRO A 924 -2.50 24.76 31.55
N HIS A 925 -3.47 23.83 31.62
CA HIS A 925 -3.27 22.45 32.06
C HIS A 925 -4.03 21.48 31.12
N ALA A 926 -3.41 21.14 29.98
CA ALA A 926 -4.00 20.19 29.02
C ALA A 926 -4.25 18.81 29.66
N SER A 927 -5.46 18.29 29.47
CA SER A 927 -5.93 17.02 30.03
C SER A 927 -6.93 16.33 29.10
N ALA A 928 -7.35 15.11 29.42
CA ALA A 928 -8.39 14.42 28.64
C ALA A 928 -9.75 15.15 28.67
N PHE A 929 -10.04 15.94 29.71
CA PHE A 929 -11.27 16.73 29.83
C PHE A 929 -11.24 18.03 29.00
N GLN A 930 -10.05 18.58 28.73
CA GLN A 930 -9.83 19.72 27.86
C GLN A 930 -8.35 19.77 27.45
N TRP A 931 -8.07 19.54 26.17
CA TRP A 931 -6.72 19.42 25.62
C TRP A 931 -6.25 20.71 24.92
N PHE A 932 -7.18 21.40 24.26
CA PHE A 932 -7.01 22.74 23.68
C PHE A 932 -8.22 23.62 24.04
N ASN A 933 -8.10 24.93 23.80
CA ASN A 933 -9.20 25.88 23.99
C ASN A 933 -10.03 25.97 22.71
N PRO A 934 -11.26 25.41 22.66
CA PRO A 934 -12.09 25.46 21.46
C PRO A 934 -12.55 26.88 21.13
N ALA A 935 -12.61 27.80 22.09
CA ALA A 935 -13.04 29.19 21.87
C ALA A 935 -11.99 30.05 21.13
N ALA A 936 -10.79 29.52 20.86
CA ALA A 936 -9.84 30.11 19.92
C ALA A 936 -10.24 29.88 18.45
N PHE A 937 -11.28 29.09 18.20
CA PHE A 937 -11.78 28.74 16.89
C PHE A 937 -13.28 29.00 16.80
N ASP A 938 -13.76 29.32 15.60
CA ASP A 938 -15.19 29.49 15.30
C ASP A 938 -15.54 28.74 14.01
N GLN A 939 -16.80 28.37 13.87
CA GLN A 939 -17.29 27.85 12.60
C GLN A 939 -17.35 29.02 11.58
N PRO A 940 -16.90 28.85 10.32
CA PRO A 940 -17.15 29.85 9.30
C PRO A 940 -18.66 30.06 9.11
N PRO A 941 -19.13 31.31 8.96
CA PRO A 941 -20.49 31.57 8.50
C PRO A 941 -20.79 30.84 7.19
N ASP A 942 -22.04 30.45 7.00
CA ASP A 942 -22.50 29.79 5.78
C ASP A 942 -22.14 30.63 4.54
N PHE A 943 -21.72 29.94 3.48
CA PHE A 943 -21.13 30.50 2.27
C PHE A 943 -19.90 31.40 2.51
N THR A 944 -19.03 31.02 3.45
CA THR A 944 -17.68 31.59 3.59
C THR A 944 -16.61 30.50 3.69
N LEU A 945 -15.35 30.84 3.37
CA LEU A 945 -14.21 29.94 3.58
C LEU A 945 -13.57 30.20 4.95
N GLY A 946 -13.05 29.15 5.58
CA GLY A 946 -12.30 29.27 6.84
C GLY A 946 -10.91 29.87 6.62
N ASN A 947 -10.50 30.75 7.52
CA ASN A 947 -9.17 31.39 7.50
C ASN A 947 -8.07 30.56 8.21
N GLY A 948 -8.43 29.47 8.88
CA GLY A 948 -7.52 28.60 9.61
C GLY A 948 -6.68 27.69 8.71
N PRO A 949 -5.50 27.23 9.20
CA PRO A 949 -4.64 26.33 8.46
C PRO A 949 -5.24 24.91 8.35
N ARG A 950 -4.78 24.13 7.36
CA ARG A 950 -5.10 22.68 7.23
C ARG A 950 -4.68 21.86 8.45
N THR A 951 -3.63 22.29 9.16
CA THR A 951 -3.09 21.69 10.38
C THR A 951 -2.66 22.81 11.33
N GLU A 952 -3.06 22.74 12.59
CA GLU A 952 -2.69 23.77 13.57
C GLU A 952 -1.18 23.72 13.88
N PRO A 953 -0.42 24.80 13.65
CA PRO A 953 1.03 24.77 13.78
C PRO A 953 1.54 24.79 15.23
N THR A 954 0.68 25.20 16.17
CA THR A 954 0.96 25.30 17.61
C THR A 954 0.46 24.07 18.38
N LEU A 955 -0.80 23.68 18.13
CA LEU A 955 -1.44 22.56 18.81
C LEU A 955 -0.95 21.20 18.32
N ARG A 956 -0.80 20.25 19.25
CA ARG A 956 -0.47 18.85 18.96
C ARG A 956 -1.38 17.90 19.71
N ASN A 957 -1.67 16.77 19.08
CA ASN A 957 -2.30 15.62 19.72
C ASN A 957 -1.43 15.09 20.88
N PRO A 958 -1.96 14.23 21.76
CA PRO A 958 -1.15 13.56 22.77
C PRO A 958 0.09 12.86 22.21
N GLY A 959 1.17 12.89 22.98
CA GLY A 959 2.32 12.02 22.75
C GLY A 959 1.96 10.56 22.97
N ALA A 960 2.76 9.67 22.39
CA ALA A 960 2.62 8.23 22.61
C ALA A 960 3.94 7.63 23.09
N GLN A 961 3.85 6.67 24.02
CA GLN A 961 4.97 5.86 24.47
C GLN A 961 4.63 4.37 24.45
N ASN A 962 5.63 3.55 24.15
CA ASN A 962 5.53 2.10 24.21
C ASN A 962 6.83 1.49 24.77
N PHE A 963 6.69 0.36 25.46
CA PHE A 963 7.77 -0.36 26.11
C PHE A 963 7.58 -1.86 25.87
N ASP A 964 8.28 -2.42 24.89
CA ASP A 964 8.27 -3.85 24.61
C ASP A 964 9.52 -4.48 25.25
N MET A 965 9.36 -5.59 25.96
CA MET A 965 10.46 -6.28 26.63
C MET A 965 10.40 -7.78 26.34
N SER A 966 11.55 -8.42 26.23
CA SER A 966 11.68 -9.87 26.02
C SER A 966 12.67 -10.45 27.00
N LEU A 967 12.26 -11.48 27.74
CA LEU A 967 13.10 -12.27 28.63
C LEU A 967 13.30 -13.64 27.99
N THR A 968 14.54 -13.96 27.62
CA THR A 968 14.90 -15.23 27.00
C THR A 968 15.77 -16.06 27.93
N LYS A 969 15.48 -17.35 27.99
CA LYS A 969 16.28 -18.38 28.68
C LYS A 969 16.78 -19.38 27.63
N ARG A 970 18.07 -19.31 27.30
CA ARG A 970 18.76 -20.25 26.43
C ARG A 970 19.33 -21.40 27.27
N ILE A 971 18.96 -22.63 26.91
CA ILE A 971 19.39 -23.88 27.53
C ILE A 971 20.21 -24.64 26.47
N PRO A 972 21.54 -24.79 26.66
CA PRO A 972 22.32 -25.68 25.81
C PRO A 972 21.93 -27.14 26.10
N VAL A 973 21.83 -27.91 25.02
CA VAL A 973 21.57 -29.35 25.00
C VAL A 973 22.81 -30.02 24.37
N PRO A 974 23.11 -31.31 24.64
CA PRO A 974 24.19 -32.00 23.92
C PRO A 974 24.04 -31.93 22.39
N GLU A 975 25.13 -32.20 21.68
CA GLU A 975 25.18 -32.23 20.20
C GLU A 975 24.98 -30.85 19.51
N ASP A 976 25.46 -29.78 20.16
CA ASP A 976 25.34 -28.36 19.74
C ASP A 976 23.88 -27.82 19.65
N TRP A 977 22.89 -28.61 20.10
CA TRP A 977 21.48 -28.22 20.11
C TRP A 977 21.19 -27.17 21.19
N THR A 978 20.16 -26.36 20.97
CA THR A 978 19.71 -25.35 21.95
C THR A 978 18.19 -25.29 22.05
N LEU A 979 17.70 -25.19 23.29
CA LEU A 979 16.30 -24.91 23.61
C LEU A 979 16.19 -23.50 24.19
N GLU A 980 15.27 -22.71 23.68
CA GLU A 980 14.98 -21.36 24.16
C GLU A 980 13.53 -21.25 24.61
N LEU A 981 13.36 -20.72 25.83
CA LEU A 981 12.11 -20.26 26.38
C LEU A 981 12.10 -18.73 26.29
N ILE A 982 11.09 -18.16 25.64
CA ILE A 982 10.98 -16.73 25.35
C ILE A 982 9.69 -16.20 25.97
N MET A 983 9.76 -15.10 26.72
CA MET A 983 8.59 -14.37 27.22
C MET A 983 8.68 -12.91 26.79
N GLU A 984 7.82 -12.51 25.87
CA GLU A 984 7.69 -11.12 25.40
C GLU A 984 6.47 -10.45 26.03
N ALA A 985 6.63 -9.21 26.47
CA ALA A 985 5.55 -8.38 26.98
C ALA A 985 5.52 -7.06 26.19
N PHE A 986 4.60 -6.99 25.23
CA PHE A 986 4.31 -5.79 24.46
C PHE A 986 3.57 -4.80 25.36
N ASN A 987 4.01 -3.54 25.38
CA ASN A 987 3.56 -2.55 26.38
C ASN A 987 3.65 -3.11 27.82
N SER A 988 4.85 -3.55 28.21
CA SER A 988 5.18 -4.20 29.49
C SER A 988 4.60 -3.49 30.74
N PHE A 989 4.61 -2.17 30.77
CA PHE A 989 4.10 -1.39 31.91
C PHE A 989 2.58 -1.13 31.85
N ASN A 990 1.88 -1.64 30.83
CA ASN A 990 0.45 -1.41 30.59
C ASN A 990 0.10 0.09 30.54
N HIS A 991 0.91 0.89 29.84
CA HIS A 991 0.66 2.30 29.67
C HIS A 991 -0.52 2.55 28.71
N ALA A 992 -1.32 3.57 28.99
CA ALA A 992 -2.45 3.98 28.15
C ALA A 992 -2.06 5.22 27.33
N ASN A 993 -2.12 5.12 26.01
CA ASN A 993 -1.89 6.25 25.11
C ASN A 993 -3.25 6.88 24.78
N LEU A 994 -3.42 8.15 25.16
CA LEU A 994 -4.62 8.92 24.88
C LEU A 994 -4.93 8.99 23.38
N ASN A 995 -6.21 8.99 23.02
CA ASN A 995 -6.64 9.25 21.65
C ASN A 995 -6.45 10.74 21.30
N ASN A 996 -6.61 11.10 20.02
CA ASN A 996 -6.67 12.51 19.62
C ASN A 996 -7.89 13.19 20.28
N PRO A 997 -7.82 14.51 20.57
CA PRO A 997 -8.99 15.28 20.96
C PRO A 997 -9.97 15.41 19.79
N ASP A 998 -11.24 15.66 20.10
CA ASP A 998 -12.25 16.05 19.12
C ASP A 998 -11.91 17.43 18.52
N GLY A 999 -11.72 17.46 17.20
CA GLY A 999 -11.38 18.65 16.42
C GLY A 999 -12.57 19.30 15.71
N LEU A 1000 -13.80 18.83 15.94
CA LEU A 1000 -15.02 19.40 15.33
C LEU A 1000 -15.45 20.67 16.06
N ILE A 1001 -15.44 21.80 15.36
CA ILE A 1001 -15.87 23.11 15.89
C ILE A 1001 -17.27 23.44 15.36
N GLY A 1002 -18.25 23.47 16.26
CA GLY A 1002 -19.63 23.91 15.94
C GLY A 1002 -19.82 25.41 16.05
N SER A 1003 -20.91 25.94 15.48
CA SER A 1003 -21.29 27.35 15.63
C SER A 1003 -21.70 27.69 17.06
N LYS A 1004 -21.76 28.98 17.37
CA LYS A 1004 -22.27 29.49 18.67
C LYS A 1004 -23.72 29.10 18.97
N THR A 1005 -24.51 28.81 17.93
CA THR A 1005 -25.90 28.33 18.06
C THR A 1005 -26.02 26.82 18.19
N ASN A 1006 -25.06 26.06 17.63
CA ASN A 1006 -25.04 24.59 17.62
C ASN A 1006 -23.66 24.09 18.10
N PRO A 1007 -23.27 24.34 19.36
CA PRO A 1007 -21.90 24.10 19.83
C PRO A 1007 -21.60 22.60 19.99
N ASN A 1008 -20.42 22.17 19.55
CA ASN A 1008 -19.92 20.84 19.91
C ASN A 1008 -19.39 20.86 21.35
N LEU A 1009 -20.19 20.34 22.29
CA LEU A 1009 -19.80 20.23 23.71
C LEU A 1009 -18.58 19.34 23.97
N ASN A 1010 -18.13 18.55 22.99
CA ASN A 1010 -16.93 17.72 23.09
C ASN A 1010 -15.67 18.32 22.44
N ALA A 1011 -15.76 19.49 21.78
CA ALA A 1011 -14.61 20.12 21.15
C ALA A 1011 -13.43 20.29 22.13
N GLY A 1012 -12.25 19.79 21.75
CA GLY A 1012 -11.06 19.78 22.62
C GLY A 1012 -11.01 18.68 23.68
N ARG A 1013 -12.01 17.80 23.80
CA ARG A 1013 -12.01 16.65 24.73
C ARG A 1013 -11.43 15.40 24.08
N ILE A 1014 -10.79 14.54 24.87
CA ILE A 1014 -10.26 13.25 24.40
C ILE A 1014 -11.21 12.12 24.81
N ILE A 1015 -11.90 11.55 23.83
CA ILE A 1015 -12.83 10.44 24.02
C ILE A 1015 -12.06 9.11 23.85
N GLY A 1016 -11.49 8.63 24.97
CA GLY A 1016 -10.88 7.31 25.09
C GLY A 1016 -9.35 7.25 24.95
N SER A 1017 -8.81 6.02 25.01
CA SER A 1017 -7.37 5.76 25.01
C SER A 1017 -7.02 4.35 24.55
N SER A 1018 -6.05 4.23 23.65
CA SER A 1018 -5.46 2.97 23.22
C SER A 1018 -4.44 2.42 24.23
N GLY A 1019 -4.10 1.13 24.11
CA GLY A 1019 -3.10 0.46 24.95
C GLY A 1019 -3.64 -0.74 25.72
N GLY A 1020 -2.77 -1.36 26.52
CA GLY A 1020 -2.96 -2.70 27.08
C GLY A 1020 -1.68 -3.52 26.91
N ARG A 1021 -1.22 -4.20 27.97
CA ARG A 1021 -0.12 -5.17 27.87
C ARG A 1021 -0.60 -6.44 27.17
N VAL A 1022 0.15 -6.90 26.18
CA VAL A 1022 -0.05 -8.22 25.54
C VAL A 1022 1.18 -9.08 25.79
N VAL A 1023 0.99 -10.35 26.17
CA VAL A 1023 2.09 -11.29 26.45
C VAL A 1023 2.15 -12.39 25.39
N GLN A 1024 3.34 -12.65 24.88
CA GLN A 1024 3.65 -13.77 23.99
C GLN A 1024 4.63 -14.72 24.68
N LEU A 1025 4.31 -16.01 24.68
CA LEU A 1025 5.21 -17.08 25.11
C LEU A 1025 5.73 -17.80 23.87
N GLY A 1026 7.05 -17.87 23.71
CA GLY A 1026 7.73 -18.53 22.62
C GLY A 1026 8.51 -19.77 23.09
N LEU A 1027 8.42 -20.83 22.31
CA LEU A 1027 9.29 -22.01 22.42
C LEU A 1027 10.07 -22.13 21.11
N ARG A 1028 11.40 -22.24 21.20
CA ARG A 1028 12.27 -22.43 20.04
C ARG A 1028 13.30 -23.51 20.33
N PHE A 1029 13.42 -24.48 19.42
CA PHE A 1029 14.43 -25.54 19.49
C PHE A 1029 15.27 -25.51 18.21
N SER A 1030 16.58 -25.44 18.34
CA SER A 1030 17.54 -25.30 17.23
C SER A 1030 18.62 -26.39 17.27
N PHE A 1031 19.08 -26.78 16.09
CA PHE A 1031 20.15 -27.76 15.81
C PHE A 1031 20.96 -27.33 14.57
#